data_AF-A0A7Y2NV09-F1
#
_entry.id   AF-A0A7Y2NV09-F1
#
_cell.length_a   1.000
_cell.length_b   1.000
_cell.length_c   1.000
_cell.angle_alpha   90.00
_cell.angle_beta   90.00
_cell.angle_gamma   90.00
#
_symmetry.space_group_name_H-M   'P 1'
#
loop_
_entity.id
_entity.type
_entity.pdbx_description
1 polymer ?
#
loop_
_entity_poly.entity_id
_entity_poly.type
_entity_poly.pdbx_seq_one_letter_code
_entity_poly.pdbx_strand_id
1 'polypeptide(L)'
;RRYYLTVIEPDAEMLTHWPAASEQILRRLLQILTGAFVVVGVGYEVGPRFYPDFFLEIPFVTNSVVKIITLAMTAWFASRDMQRQLSLVGPIILVHLVSIVVQSLYLVAGGPALDVSYQLFGQTQTMGEILFGAILLDSVLAVILASLYGAAWRSRIRTKFLSPLEYRTLEAIADIMVGTDKPAVPPGDIARNVDERLVELRTDRRVLFRVVLLLVYYLPVLALRAPLAEMGRSVRSRFLKYFFTRQPNQKPWQVYSILVQMGTRVGHQLTALGYYNDPRAHQEIGYLRFTDRPSTPPVLDRPDKKLQVLRPWDVPGDVVDDSYDVCIIGTGAGGATAAYALAAGGMKVLMIERGQYIESRHFTEDELHQITSLYDRGMLQVAEDFKFSVLQGNCVGGSTTVNNAICFDPPRAKLQAWQQIERRLAIDEIQDATLWLRSFMQVRSLEHVPHHAGADVLRPLTADLRRLGVADPVAFEANIVAWLNKDDPGPNCFGCGNCNIGCGWDRKLSMLDHTLPAGQLPSIRGKLRILAECEAMRLRSVSRGRGGRSVSEVEAVFSDGRRVAVRAKQFVVSAGAINSSHLLLRSGIGGIGSSLPVGSGLSFNMLTPVFAEFEDDKNCFNGIQMGHYLTEKDDRFIIETWFSPPIGLATAIGGWFEDHHTNMKRARNMVAYGMVVGTQNNGVVYRGLTGPSFRYTPARVDLDHMKAGLDTLG
;
A
#
# COMPACT_ATOMS: atom_id res chain seq x y z
N ARG A 1 43.84 -18.08 -4.65
CA ARG A 1 44.34 -18.26 -3.26
C ARG A 1 45.32 -17.15 -2.79
N ARG A 2 45.30 -15.94 -3.37
CA ARG A 2 45.94 -14.72 -2.83
C ARG A 2 45.12 -13.49 -3.27
N TYR A 3 43.93 -13.28 -2.71
CA TYR A 3 43.13 -12.02 -2.88
C TYR A 3 42.08 -11.85 -1.77
N TYR A 4 42.33 -12.45 -0.59
CA TYR A 4 41.49 -12.26 0.61
C TYR A 4 42.43 -11.80 1.71
N LEU A 5 42.58 -10.48 1.86
CA LEU A 5 43.08 -9.76 3.05
C LEU A 5 43.31 -8.31 2.63
N THR A 6 42.23 -7.60 2.32
CA THR A 6 42.22 -6.14 2.48
C THR A 6 41.29 -5.89 3.64
N VAL A 7 41.91 -5.61 4.79
CA VAL A 7 41.23 -5.16 5.99
C VAL A 7 40.53 -3.87 5.62
N ILE A 8 39.20 -3.86 5.73
CA ILE A 8 38.38 -2.66 5.65
C ILE A 8 38.78 -1.81 6.86
N GLU A 9 39.54 -0.75 6.64
CA GLU A 9 39.62 0.34 7.61
C GLU A 9 38.21 0.90 7.80
N PRO A 10 37.69 0.98 9.04
CA PRO A 10 36.39 1.59 9.26
C PRO A 10 36.53 3.10 9.14
N ASP A 11 35.70 3.71 8.29
CA ASP A 11 35.49 5.16 8.24
C ASP A 11 35.31 5.72 9.65
N ALA A 12 36.20 6.65 10.01
CA ALA A 12 36.42 7.14 11.36
C ALA A 12 35.38 8.19 11.83
N GLU A 13 34.26 8.38 11.13
CA GLU A 13 33.28 9.43 11.46
C GLU A 13 31.98 8.94 12.10
N MET A 14 31.82 7.64 12.38
CA MET A 14 30.51 7.09 12.72
C MET A 14 30.34 6.54 14.16
N LEU A 15 31.06 7.02 15.19
CA LEU A 15 30.84 6.55 16.57
C LEU A 15 31.15 7.58 17.67
N THR A 16 30.21 8.50 17.94
CA THR A 16 30.10 9.18 19.24
C THR A 16 28.68 9.08 19.83
N HIS A 17 28.01 7.94 19.63
CA HIS A 17 26.84 7.59 20.44
C HIS A 17 27.27 6.59 21.51
N TRP A 18 27.32 7.06 22.76
CA TRP A 18 27.46 6.20 23.93
C TRP A 18 26.36 5.12 23.90
N PRO A 19 26.67 3.83 24.13
CA PRO A 19 25.66 2.78 24.07
C PRO A 19 24.54 3.08 25.06
N ALA A 20 23.29 2.99 24.59
CA ALA A 20 22.11 3.21 25.42
C ALA A 20 22.15 2.30 26.66
N ALA A 21 21.49 2.70 27.75
CA ALA A 21 21.50 1.92 29.00
C ALA A 21 21.02 0.47 28.79
N SER A 22 20.01 0.26 27.94
CA SER A 22 19.51 -1.06 27.52
C SER A 22 20.59 -1.91 26.84
N GLU A 23 21.43 -1.31 26.00
CA GLU A 23 22.53 -2.01 25.35
C GLU A 23 23.60 -2.42 26.34
N GLN A 24 23.96 -1.53 27.28
CA GLN A 24 24.95 -1.86 28.30
C GLN A 24 24.46 -3.00 29.20
N ILE A 25 23.17 -3.02 29.56
CA ILE A 25 22.57 -4.10 30.35
C ILE A 25 22.59 -5.41 29.55
N LEU A 26 22.16 -5.39 28.28
CA LEU A 26 22.21 -6.59 27.43
C LEU A 26 23.64 -7.10 27.24
N ARG A 27 24.63 -6.21 27.08
CA ARG A 27 26.04 -6.56 26.97
C ARG A 27 26.51 -7.34 28.19
N ARG A 28 26.22 -6.81 29.38
CA ARG A 28 26.58 -7.43 30.66
C ARG A 28 25.89 -8.78 30.83
N LEU A 29 24.62 -8.88 30.46
CA LEU A 29 23.89 -10.15 30.48
C LEU A 29 24.56 -11.20 29.58
N LEU A 30 24.91 -10.85 28.33
CA LEU A 30 25.61 -11.77 27.42
C LEU A 30 26.98 -12.21 27.96
N GLN A 31 27.70 -11.32 28.64
CA GLN A 31 28.97 -11.66 29.31
C GLN A 31 28.75 -12.64 30.48
N ILE A 32 27.73 -12.41 31.30
CA ILE A 32 27.34 -13.32 32.40
C ILE A 32 26.94 -14.68 31.83
N LEU A 33 26.10 -14.71 30.79
CA LEU A 33 25.67 -15.94 30.12
C LEU A 33 26.83 -16.67 29.47
N THR A 34 27.80 -15.95 28.91
CA THR A 34 29.04 -16.58 28.40
C THR A 34 29.74 -17.34 29.51
N GLY A 35 29.95 -16.71 30.68
CA GLY A 35 30.57 -17.37 31.82
C GLY A 35 29.76 -18.57 32.31
N ALA A 36 28.45 -18.41 32.46
CA ALA A 36 27.55 -19.49 32.88
C ALA A 36 27.57 -20.67 31.90
N PHE A 37 27.48 -20.44 30.59
CA PHE A 37 27.50 -21.49 29.58
C PHE A 37 28.85 -22.19 29.50
N VAL A 38 29.97 -21.49 29.69
CA VAL A 38 31.29 -22.13 29.77
C VAL A 38 31.37 -23.05 30.99
N VAL A 39 30.95 -22.59 32.17
CA VAL A 39 30.93 -23.40 33.39
C VAL A 39 30.07 -24.65 33.21
N VAL A 40 28.86 -24.48 32.66
CA VAL A 40 27.95 -25.59 32.37
C VAL A 40 28.55 -26.55 31.35
N GLY A 41 29.14 -26.05 30.27
CA GLY A 41 29.82 -26.85 29.25
C GLY A 41 30.97 -27.69 29.82
N VAL A 42 31.81 -27.11 30.69
CA VAL A 42 32.86 -27.85 31.42
C VAL A 42 32.24 -28.87 32.37
N GLY A 43 31.14 -28.51 33.03
CA GLY A 43 30.37 -29.41 33.89
C GLY A 43 29.86 -30.65 33.15
N TYR A 44 29.45 -30.53 31.89
CA TYR A 44 29.06 -31.68 31.07
C TYR A 44 30.22 -32.61 30.70
N GLU A 45 31.42 -32.07 30.52
CA GLU A 45 32.62 -32.86 30.18
C GLU A 45 33.25 -33.53 31.41
N VAL A 46 33.20 -32.85 32.56
CA VAL A 46 33.81 -33.31 33.81
C VAL A 46 32.83 -34.13 34.67
N GLY A 47 31.54 -33.77 34.63
CA GLY A 47 30.45 -34.37 35.41
C GLY A 47 30.29 -35.88 35.29
N PRO A 48 30.46 -36.51 34.11
CA PRO A 48 30.40 -37.97 33.97
C PRO A 48 31.41 -38.72 34.85
N ARG A 49 32.51 -38.08 35.26
CA ARG A 49 33.50 -38.70 36.18
C ARG A 49 33.00 -38.80 37.62
N PHE A 50 32.00 -38.01 37.99
CA PHE A 50 31.50 -37.91 39.36
C PHE A 50 30.06 -38.43 39.50
N TYR A 51 29.24 -38.29 38.45
CA TYR A 51 27.83 -38.66 38.44
C TYR A 51 27.44 -39.30 37.08
N PRO A 52 27.97 -40.50 36.75
CA PRO A 52 27.79 -41.12 35.44
C PRO A 52 26.31 -41.33 35.08
N ASP A 53 25.50 -41.79 36.03
CA ASP A 53 24.08 -42.11 35.79
C ASP A 53 23.30 -40.87 35.32
N PHE A 54 23.56 -39.69 35.90
CA PHE A 54 22.91 -38.45 35.49
C PHE A 54 23.36 -37.94 34.12
N PHE A 55 24.68 -38.00 33.83
CA PHE A 55 25.24 -37.43 32.59
C PHE A 55 25.19 -38.36 31.37
N LEU A 56 25.12 -39.67 31.58
CA LEU A 56 25.17 -40.68 30.52
C LEU A 56 23.80 -41.31 30.24
N GLU A 57 22.92 -41.45 31.24
CA GLU A 57 21.62 -42.11 31.04
C GLU A 57 20.52 -41.15 30.57
N ILE A 58 20.74 -39.84 30.71
CA ILE A 58 19.76 -38.82 30.36
C ILE A 58 20.10 -38.21 28.98
N PRO A 59 19.37 -38.56 27.90
CA PRO A 59 19.78 -38.26 26.53
C PRO A 59 19.87 -36.76 26.20
N PHE A 60 19.11 -35.90 26.88
CA PHE A 60 19.15 -34.45 26.66
C PHE A 60 20.36 -33.77 27.33
N VAL A 61 20.93 -34.40 28.37
CA VAL A 61 22.11 -33.92 29.11
C VAL A 61 23.34 -34.18 28.25
N THR A 62 23.52 -35.40 27.74
CA THR A 62 24.69 -35.80 26.93
C THR A 62 24.76 -35.07 25.58
N ASN A 63 23.62 -34.79 24.94
CA ASN A 63 23.57 -34.15 23.61
C ASN A 63 23.63 -32.60 23.63
N SER A 64 23.72 -31.97 24.81
CA SER A 64 23.62 -30.51 24.94
C SER A 64 24.95 -29.76 24.95
N VAL A 65 26.10 -30.43 25.00
CA VAL A 65 27.42 -29.79 25.11
C VAL A 65 27.72 -28.87 23.93
N VAL A 66 27.56 -29.37 22.71
CA VAL A 66 27.79 -28.61 21.47
C VAL A 66 26.89 -27.38 21.44
N LYS A 67 25.61 -27.53 21.81
CA LYS A 67 24.64 -26.42 21.89
C LYS A 67 25.12 -25.34 22.85
N ILE A 68 25.50 -25.71 24.07
CA ILE A 68 25.84 -24.77 25.14
C ILE A 68 27.17 -24.06 24.86
N ILE A 69 28.17 -24.77 24.33
CA ILE A 69 29.43 -24.15 23.92
C ILE A 69 29.21 -23.19 22.74
N THR A 70 28.35 -23.55 21.78
CA THR A 70 28.00 -22.66 20.66
C THR A 70 27.28 -21.40 21.16
N LEU A 71 26.37 -21.53 22.12
CA LEU A 71 25.71 -20.38 22.76
C LEU A 71 26.72 -19.50 23.51
N ALA A 72 27.68 -20.09 24.22
CA ALA A 72 28.75 -19.36 24.90
C ALA A 72 29.59 -18.53 23.91
N MET A 73 30.03 -19.15 22.82
CA MET A 73 30.82 -18.49 21.78
C MET A 73 30.03 -17.35 21.11
N THR A 74 28.75 -17.59 20.81
CA THR A 74 27.87 -16.61 20.16
C THR A 74 27.59 -15.43 21.08
N ALA A 75 27.28 -15.69 22.36
CA ALA A 75 27.05 -14.65 23.36
C ALA A 75 28.31 -13.80 23.60
N TRP A 76 29.47 -14.46 23.70
CA TRP A 76 30.74 -13.77 23.86
C TRP A 76 31.06 -12.87 22.69
N PHE A 77 30.95 -13.40 21.47
CA PHE A 77 31.19 -12.66 20.25
C PHE A 77 30.28 -11.43 20.20
N ALA A 78 28.96 -11.62 20.28
CA ALA A 78 27.97 -10.54 20.25
C ALA A 78 28.21 -9.46 21.34
N SER A 79 28.75 -9.84 22.50
CA SER A 79 29.05 -8.90 23.60
C SER A 79 30.28 -8.01 23.36
N ARG A 80 31.19 -8.37 22.44
CA ARG A 80 32.41 -7.59 22.15
C ARG A 80 32.09 -6.30 21.43
N ASP A 81 31.26 -6.39 20.40
CA ASP A 81 30.82 -5.26 19.59
C ASP A 81 29.31 -5.33 19.39
N MET A 82 28.59 -4.92 20.43
CA MET A 82 27.13 -4.87 20.36
C MET A 82 26.62 -3.91 19.28
N GLN A 83 27.42 -2.93 18.82
CA GLN A 83 27.00 -2.02 17.77
C GLN A 83 26.84 -2.77 16.45
N ARG A 84 27.83 -3.57 16.08
CA ARG A 84 27.79 -4.33 14.82
C ARG A 84 27.09 -5.68 14.93
N GLN A 85 27.03 -6.27 16.12
CA GLN A 85 26.70 -7.70 16.29
C GLN A 85 25.40 -7.94 17.05
N LEU A 86 24.59 -6.91 17.29
CA LEU A 86 23.32 -7.03 18.00
C LEU A 86 22.43 -8.11 17.38
N SER A 87 22.42 -8.22 16.06
CA SER A 87 21.67 -9.22 15.28
C SER A 87 21.87 -10.67 15.72
N LEU A 88 23.03 -11.00 16.28
CA LEU A 88 23.38 -12.35 16.74
C LEU A 88 22.68 -12.75 18.04
N VAL A 89 22.08 -11.80 18.76
CA VAL A 89 21.26 -12.09 19.94
C VAL A 89 19.95 -12.77 19.55
N GLY A 90 19.41 -12.48 18.36
CA GLY A 90 18.20 -13.12 17.84
C GLY A 90 18.30 -14.66 17.75
N PRO A 91 19.33 -15.22 17.10
CA PRO A 91 19.61 -16.66 17.11
C PRO A 91 19.73 -17.27 18.51
N ILE A 92 20.36 -16.58 19.48
CA ILE A 92 20.45 -17.05 20.87
C ILE A 92 19.04 -17.22 21.47
N ILE A 93 18.17 -16.22 21.30
CA ILE A 93 16.77 -16.27 21.74
C ILE A 93 16.04 -17.43 21.05
N LEU A 94 16.22 -17.59 19.73
CA LEU A 94 15.57 -18.64 18.94
C LEU A 94 15.94 -20.04 19.45
N VAL A 95 17.19 -20.28 19.83
CA VAL A 95 17.61 -21.58 20.39
C VAL A 95 16.83 -21.90 21.66
N HIS A 96 16.64 -20.92 22.57
CA HIS A 96 15.82 -21.13 23.77
C HIS A 96 14.35 -21.38 23.41
N LEU A 97 13.77 -20.66 22.45
CA LEU A 97 12.39 -20.89 22.00
C LEU A 97 12.19 -22.28 21.39
N VAL A 98 13.12 -22.75 20.56
CA VAL A 98 13.10 -24.11 20.00
C VAL A 98 13.24 -25.14 21.12
N SER A 99 14.13 -24.89 22.08
CA SER A 99 14.31 -25.73 23.27
C SER A 99 12.99 -25.89 24.04
N ILE A 100 12.28 -24.79 24.30
CA ILE A 100 10.95 -24.79 24.96
C ILE A 100 9.95 -25.63 24.18
N VAL A 101 9.85 -25.45 22.85
CA VAL A 101 8.89 -26.18 22.00
C VAL A 101 9.19 -27.68 22.02
N VAL A 102 10.44 -28.07 21.83
CA VAL A 102 10.86 -29.49 21.81
C VAL A 102 10.60 -30.15 23.17
N GLN A 103 10.96 -29.49 24.27
CA GLN A 103 10.70 -30.00 25.62
C GLN A 103 9.20 -30.08 25.92
N SER A 104 8.40 -29.11 25.48
CA SER A 104 6.94 -29.11 25.65
C SER A 104 6.29 -30.25 24.87
N LEU A 105 6.72 -30.51 23.64
CA LEU A 105 6.27 -31.65 22.86
C LEU A 105 6.61 -32.97 23.56
N TYR A 106 7.80 -33.06 24.16
CA TYR A 106 8.21 -34.24 24.93
C TYR A 106 7.37 -34.41 26.20
N LEU A 107 7.03 -33.34 26.92
CA LEU A 107 6.12 -33.40 28.07
C LEU A 107 4.72 -33.89 27.70
N VAL A 108 4.23 -33.55 26.51
CA VAL A 108 2.90 -33.99 26.04
C VAL A 108 2.94 -35.42 25.51
N ALA A 109 4.03 -35.83 24.86
CA ALA A 109 4.15 -37.13 24.18
C ALA A 109 4.88 -38.21 25.00
N GLY A 110 5.50 -37.85 26.14
CA GLY A 110 6.50 -38.67 26.83
C GLY A 110 5.97 -39.91 27.58
N GLY A 111 4.67 -39.98 27.88
CA GLY A 111 4.05 -41.16 28.49
C GLY A 111 4.81 -41.67 29.75
N PRO A 112 5.01 -42.99 29.92
CA PRO A 112 5.68 -43.57 31.09
C PRO A 112 7.14 -43.12 31.29
N ALA A 113 7.79 -42.56 30.27
CA ALA A 113 9.17 -42.06 30.39
C ALA A 113 9.26 -40.80 31.28
N LEU A 114 8.14 -40.11 31.50
CA LEU A 114 8.08 -38.91 32.35
C LEU A 114 8.13 -39.23 33.85
N ASP A 115 7.72 -40.44 34.24
CA ASP A 115 7.67 -40.89 35.64
C ASP A 115 9.00 -41.52 36.12
N VAL A 116 9.97 -41.68 35.22
CA VAL A 116 11.31 -42.17 35.56
C VAL A 116 11.98 -41.18 36.51
N SER A 117 12.37 -41.66 37.68
CA SER A 117 12.93 -40.85 38.76
C SER A 117 14.45 -40.91 38.77
N TYR A 118 15.09 -39.75 38.93
CA TYR A 118 16.53 -39.57 38.99
C TYR A 118 16.93 -38.95 40.33
N GLN A 119 18.10 -39.32 40.86
CA GLN A 119 18.69 -38.69 42.04
C GLN A 119 19.52 -37.48 41.62
N LEU A 120 19.02 -36.29 41.95
CA LEU A 120 19.60 -35.00 41.60
C LEU A 120 19.85 -34.19 42.87
N PHE A 121 21.12 -33.89 43.16
CA PHE A 121 21.52 -33.08 44.31
C PHE A 121 20.94 -33.58 45.66
N GLY A 122 20.79 -34.90 45.81
CA GLY A 122 20.22 -35.53 47.01
C GLY A 122 18.69 -35.51 47.09
N GLN A 123 17.99 -35.14 46.02
CA GLN A 123 16.54 -35.22 45.90
C GLN A 123 16.12 -36.13 44.73
N THR A 124 15.06 -36.90 44.94
CA THR A 124 14.41 -37.68 43.88
C THR A 124 13.54 -36.75 43.04
N GLN A 125 13.83 -36.61 41.75
CA GLN A 125 13.01 -35.85 40.81
C GLN A 125 12.63 -36.69 39.60
N THR A 126 11.41 -36.55 39.13
CA THR A 126 10.92 -37.20 37.92
C THR A 126 11.44 -36.50 36.66
N MET A 127 11.54 -37.23 35.55
CA MET A 127 11.85 -36.66 34.24
C MET A 127 10.92 -35.50 33.87
N GLY A 128 9.63 -35.60 34.21
CA GLY A 128 8.65 -34.53 34.02
C GLY A 128 9.00 -33.24 34.78
N GLU A 129 9.41 -33.34 36.05
CA GLU A 129 9.82 -32.19 36.86
C GLU A 129 11.10 -31.53 36.32
N ILE A 130 12.06 -32.33 35.88
CA ILE A 130 13.32 -31.83 35.30
C ILE A 130 13.06 -31.04 34.01
N LEU A 131 12.21 -31.58 33.12
CA LEU A 131 11.82 -30.92 31.88
C LEU A 131 11.02 -29.64 32.15
N PHE A 132 10.13 -29.65 33.13
CA PHE A 132 9.39 -28.45 33.52
C PHE A 132 10.33 -27.34 34.03
N GLY A 133 11.32 -27.69 34.86
CA GLY A 133 12.35 -26.76 35.32
C GLY A 133 13.20 -26.19 34.17
N ALA A 134 13.56 -27.02 33.20
CA ALA A 134 14.29 -26.59 32.00
C ALA A 134 13.46 -25.65 31.11
N ILE A 135 12.17 -25.95 30.90
CA ILE A 135 11.24 -25.06 30.18
C ILE A 135 11.12 -23.72 30.90
N LEU A 136 10.99 -23.72 32.22
CA LEU A 136 10.88 -22.50 33.01
C LEU A 136 12.14 -21.64 32.87
N LEU A 137 13.32 -22.25 33.00
CA LEU A 137 14.60 -21.55 32.84
C LEU A 137 14.77 -20.96 31.44
N ASP A 138 14.55 -21.76 30.39
CA ASP A 138 14.64 -21.30 29.00
C ASP A 138 13.61 -20.19 28.71
N SER A 139 12.41 -20.28 29.30
CA SER A 139 11.37 -19.25 29.15
C SER A 139 11.79 -17.93 29.79
N VAL A 140 12.33 -17.96 31.00
CA VAL A 140 12.82 -16.76 31.69
C VAL A 140 13.97 -16.13 30.91
N LEU A 141 14.94 -16.92 30.46
CA LEU A 141 16.07 -16.44 29.66
C LEU A 141 15.60 -15.85 28.33
N ALA A 142 14.71 -16.54 27.61
CA ALA A 142 14.15 -16.07 26.34
C ALA A 142 13.41 -14.73 26.52
N VAL A 143 12.60 -14.59 27.57
CA VAL A 143 11.85 -13.35 27.87
C VAL A 143 12.80 -12.20 28.21
N ILE A 144 13.78 -12.42 29.08
CA ILE A 144 14.75 -11.38 29.47
C ILE A 144 15.58 -10.95 28.26
N LEU A 145 16.14 -11.91 27.51
CA LEU A 145 16.92 -11.64 26.31
C LEU A 145 16.08 -10.92 25.25
N ALA A 146 14.87 -11.38 24.96
CA ALA A 146 14.00 -10.74 23.98
C ALA A 146 13.60 -9.32 24.40
N SER A 147 13.33 -9.09 25.70
CA SER A 147 12.96 -7.77 26.23
C SER A 147 14.11 -6.78 26.11
N LEU A 148 15.32 -7.18 26.55
CA LEU A 148 16.52 -6.35 26.48
C LEU A 148 16.98 -6.15 25.02
N TYR A 149 16.89 -7.18 24.19
CA TYR A 149 17.16 -7.12 22.76
C TYR A 149 16.23 -6.13 22.05
N GLY A 150 14.93 -6.21 22.33
CA GLY A 150 13.94 -5.28 21.82
C GLY A 150 14.13 -3.85 22.34
N ALA A 151 14.57 -3.68 23.59
CA ALA A 151 14.88 -2.36 24.16
C ALA A 151 16.16 -1.75 23.57
N ALA A 152 17.22 -2.55 23.39
CA ALA A 152 18.47 -2.16 22.76
C ALA A 152 18.25 -1.72 21.31
N TRP A 153 17.41 -2.44 20.57
CA TRP A 153 17.05 -2.01 19.22
C TRP A 153 16.17 -0.75 19.20
N ARG A 154 15.16 -0.66 20.07
CA ARG A 154 14.29 0.53 20.13
C ARG A 154 15.04 1.80 20.51
N SER A 155 16.11 1.69 21.32
CA SER A 155 16.97 2.84 21.61
C SER A 155 17.79 3.30 20.42
N ARG A 156 18.13 2.40 19.48
CA ARG A 156 18.87 2.73 18.25
C ARG A 156 17.96 3.23 17.14
N ILE A 157 16.90 2.48 16.88
CA ILE A 157 15.98 2.70 15.78
C ILE A 157 14.64 3.06 16.42
N ARG A 158 14.32 4.36 16.41
CA ARG A 158 13.06 4.90 16.93
C ARG A 158 11.91 4.58 15.96
N THR A 159 11.61 3.29 15.86
CA THR A 159 10.55 2.77 14.99
C THR A 159 9.17 3.11 15.53
N LYS A 160 8.23 3.40 14.64
CA LYS A 160 6.81 3.64 14.95
C LYS A 160 5.93 2.45 14.57
N PHE A 161 6.23 1.76 13.45
CA PHE A 161 5.43 0.64 12.94
C PHE A 161 6.20 -0.67 12.79
N LEU A 162 7.33 -0.62 12.09
CA LEU A 162 8.21 -1.76 11.80
C LEU A 162 8.93 -2.22 13.06
N SER A 163 9.16 -3.53 13.17
CA SER A 163 10.14 -4.01 14.14
C SER A 163 11.56 -3.70 13.68
N PRO A 164 12.55 -3.67 14.59
CA PRO A 164 13.93 -3.40 14.23
C PRO A 164 14.52 -4.33 13.17
N LEU A 165 14.09 -5.59 13.14
CA LEU A 165 14.51 -6.55 12.12
C LEU A 165 13.92 -6.20 10.75
N GLU A 166 12.63 -5.89 10.69
CA GLU A 166 11.93 -5.50 9.47
C GLU A 166 12.50 -4.19 8.89
N TYR A 167 12.79 -3.22 9.77
CA TYR A 167 13.44 -1.97 9.41
C TYR A 167 14.79 -2.21 8.73
N ARG A 168 15.64 -3.06 9.34
CA ARG A 168 16.95 -3.38 8.76
C ARG A 168 16.85 -4.23 7.50
N THR A 169 15.84 -5.07 7.35
CA THR A 169 15.57 -5.73 6.06
C THR A 169 15.29 -4.69 4.99
N LEU A 170 14.42 -3.73 5.27
CA LEU A 170 14.06 -2.68 4.32
C LEU A 170 15.26 -1.79 3.99
N GLU A 171 16.05 -1.39 4.99
CA GLU A 171 17.33 -0.69 4.80
C GLU A 171 18.27 -1.50 3.88
N ALA A 172 18.40 -2.80 4.12
CA ALA A 172 19.28 -3.67 3.37
C ALA A 172 18.82 -3.89 1.91
N ILE A 173 17.51 -3.88 1.66
CA ILE A 173 16.93 -3.91 0.30
C ILE A 173 17.13 -2.55 -0.37
N ALA A 174 16.91 -1.46 0.35
CA ALA A 174 17.04 -0.10 -0.16
C ALA A 174 18.48 0.21 -0.63
N ASP A 175 19.47 -0.24 0.13
CA ASP A 175 20.89 -0.17 -0.23
C ASP A 175 21.22 -0.85 -1.57
N ILE A 176 20.57 -1.98 -1.88
CA ILE A 176 20.72 -2.65 -3.17
C ILE A 176 19.97 -1.89 -4.26
N MET A 177 18.76 -1.42 -3.97
CA MET A 177 17.94 -0.75 -4.98
C MET A 177 18.54 0.58 -5.44
N VAL A 178 19.06 1.38 -4.51
CA VAL A 178 19.67 2.67 -4.87
C VAL A 178 21.07 2.46 -5.49
N GLY A 179 21.81 1.43 -5.08
CA GLY A 179 22.96 0.93 -5.86
C GLY A 179 24.20 1.82 -5.91
N THR A 180 24.18 3.02 -5.29
CA THR A 180 25.31 3.95 -5.20
C THR A 180 25.94 3.95 -3.80
N ASP A 181 27.22 4.28 -3.70
CA ASP A 181 27.93 4.44 -2.43
C ASP A 181 27.61 5.77 -1.73
N LYS A 182 27.10 6.75 -2.47
CA LYS A 182 26.70 8.08 -1.96
C LYS A 182 25.27 8.41 -2.41
N PRO A 183 24.25 7.75 -1.86
CA PRO A 183 22.87 8.05 -2.20
C PRO A 183 22.45 9.41 -1.62
N ALA A 184 21.65 10.22 -2.35
CA ALA A 184 21.05 11.43 -1.80
C ALA A 184 20.26 11.18 -0.49
N VAL A 185 19.60 10.03 -0.39
CA VAL A 185 18.89 9.58 0.81
C VAL A 185 19.54 8.28 1.32
N PRO A 186 20.17 8.29 2.50
CA PRO A 186 20.76 7.08 3.08
C PRO A 186 19.71 5.96 3.27
N PRO A 187 20.08 4.67 3.10
CA PRO A 187 19.15 3.55 3.26
C PRO A 187 18.38 3.52 4.59
N GLY A 188 19.04 3.91 5.69
CA GLY A 188 18.40 4.05 6.99
C GLY A 188 17.32 5.13 7.01
N ASP A 189 17.52 6.26 6.33
CA ASP A 189 16.53 7.32 6.20
C ASP A 189 15.33 6.87 5.35
N ILE A 190 15.58 6.11 4.28
CA ILE A 190 14.52 5.53 3.44
C ILE A 190 13.59 4.65 4.29
N ALA A 191 14.17 3.75 5.09
CA ALA A 191 13.40 2.87 5.97
C ALA A 191 12.61 3.66 7.03
N ARG A 192 13.18 4.77 7.54
CA ARG A 192 12.49 5.68 8.46
C ARG A 192 11.31 6.37 7.79
N ASN A 193 11.49 6.92 6.60
CA ASN A 193 10.43 7.58 5.85
C ASN A 193 9.23 6.64 5.62
N VAL A 194 9.49 5.37 5.32
CA VAL A 194 8.45 4.34 5.21
C VAL A 194 7.79 4.06 6.56
N ASP A 195 8.59 3.78 7.58
CA ASP A 195 8.11 3.42 8.92
C ASP A 195 7.18 4.48 9.51
N GLU A 196 7.50 5.76 9.34
CA GLU A 196 6.69 6.86 9.85
C GLU A 196 5.33 6.94 9.16
N ARG A 197 5.25 6.64 7.85
CA ARG A 197 4.02 6.78 7.05
C ARG A 197 3.15 5.52 7.04
N LEU A 198 3.72 4.34 7.24
CA LEU A 198 2.94 3.09 7.34
C LEU A 198 1.98 3.09 8.55
N VAL A 199 2.27 3.87 9.59
CA VAL A 199 1.36 4.06 10.74
C VAL A 199 0.02 4.69 10.32
N GLU A 200 0.07 5.62 9.37
CA GLU A 200 -1.08 6.38 8.89
C GLU A 200 -2.01 5.55 7.98
N LEU A 201 -1.49 4.45 7.41
CA LEU A 201 -2.27 3.57 6.54
C LEU A 201 -3.44 2.92 7.29
N ARG A 202 -4.66 3.28 6.88
CA ARG A 202 -5.93 2.72 7.37
C ARG A 202 -6.25 1.39 6.70
N THR A 203 -5.47 0.34 6.98
CA THR A 203 -5.74 -1.02 6.51
C THR A 203 -5.26 -2.10 7.47
N ASP A 204 -6.06 -3.14 7.67
CA ASP A 204 -5.67 -4.33 8.44
C ASP A 204 -4.51 -5.10 7.78
N ARG A 205 -4.29 -4.88 6.47
CA ARG A 205 -3.24 -5.56 5.70
C ARG A 205 -1.84 -5.00 5.93
N ARG A 206 -1.67 -3.88 6.64
CA ARG A 206 -0.33 -3.28 6.88
C ARG A 206 0.62 -4.23 7.62
N VAL A 207 0.08 -5.12 8.46
CA VAL A 207 0.85 -6.17 9.16
C VAL A 207 1.52 -7.14 8.18
N LEU A 208 0.97 -7.32 6.98
CA LEU A 208 1.57 -8.18 5.95
C LEU A 208 2.96 -7.68 5.54
N PHE A 209 3.19 -6.36 5.48
CA PHE A 209 4.52 -5.81 5.16
C PHE A 209 5.56 -6.26 6.19
N ARG A 210 5.19 -6.26 7.48
CA ARG A 210 6.04 -6.74 8.57
C ARG A 210 6.37 -8.21 8.42
N VAL A 211 5.35 -9.04 8.16
CA VAL A 211 5.54 -10.49 7.96
C VAL A 211 6.45 -10.76 6.78
N VAL A 212 6.23 -10.10 5.64
CA VAL A 212 7.02 -10.29 4.42
C VAL A 212 8.48 -9.86 4.63
N LEU A 213 8.73 -8.69 5.22
CA LEU A 213 10.08 -8.21 5.52
C LEU A 213 10.81 -9.13 6.52
N LEU A 214 10.09 -9.66 7.51
CA LEU A 214 10.65 -10.61 8.47
C LEU A 214 11.00 -11.95 7.81
N LEU A 215 10.14 -12.46 6.91
CA LEU A 215 10.42 -13.68 6.16
C LEU A 215 11.69 -13.51 5.30
N VAL A 216 11.77 -12.43 4.52
CA VAL A 216 12.93 -12.13 3.67
C VAL A 216 14.24 -12.01 4.46
N TYR A 217 14.17 -11.51 5.70
CA TYR A 217 15.34 -11.46 6.59
C TYR A 217 15.95 -12.85 6.81
N TYR A 218 15.10 -13.85 7.10
CA TYR A 218 15.53 -15.19 7.52
C TYR A 218 15.60 -16.22 6.40
N LEU A 219 14.94 -16.02 5.25
CA LEU A 219 14.99 -16.95 4.12
C LEU A 219 16.43 -17.35 3.73
N PRO A 220 17.44 -16.46 3.71
CA PRO A 220 18.80 -16.87 3.38
C PRO A 220 19.42 -17.91 4.34
N VAL A 221 18.97 -17.96 5.60
CA VAL A 221 19.44 -18.94 6.59
C VAL A 221 19.10 -20.37 6.16
N LEU A 222 17.94 -20.57 5.52
CA LEU A 222 17.55 -21.87 4.95
C LEU A 222 18.48 -22.31 3.80
N ALA A 223 19.20 -21.37 3.19
CA ALA A 223 20.22 -21.62 2.17
C ALA A 223 21.66 -21.58 2.75
N LEU A 224 21.81 -21.74 4.07
CA LEU A 224 23.09 -21.69 4.80
C LEU A 224 23.86 -20.38 4.58
N ARG A 225 23.15 -19.25 4.46
CA ARG A 225 23.73 -17.91 4.42
C ARG A 225 23.35 -17.11 5.67
N ALA A 226 24.10 -16.06 5.95
CA ALA A 226 23.73 -15.11 7.01
C ALA A 226 22.36 -14.47 6.70
N PRO A 227 21.61 -13.99 7.70
CA PRO A 227 20.39 -13.22 7.46
C PRO A 227 20.63 -12.05 6.49
N LEU A 228 19.61 -11.65 5.73
CA LEU A 228 19.78 -10.76 4.59
C LEU A 228 20.50 -9.45 4.95
N ALA A 229 20.09 -8.80 6.03
CA ALA A 229 20.67 -7.52 6.45
C ALA A 229 22.13 -7.64 6.95
N GLU A 230 22.54 -8.84 7.37
CA GLU A 230 23.90 -9.12 7.85
C GLU A 230 24.88 -9.45 6.71
N MET A 231 24.35 -9.72 5.51
CA MET A 231 25.20 -9.93 4.34
C MET A 231 25.83 -8.61 3.89
N GLY A 232 27.10 -8.68 3.48
CA GLY A 232 27.72 -7.58 2.74
C GLY A 232 26.97 -7.30 1.43
N ARG A 233 26.92 -6.04 1.01
CA ARG A 233 26.14 -5.53 -0.14
C ARG A 233 26.26 -6.39 -1.40
N SER A 234 27.48 -6.78 -1.78
CA SER A 234 27.72 -7.58 -2.99
C SER A 234 27.14 -9.00 -2.92
N VAL A 235 27.21 -9.64 -1.74
CA VAL A 235 26.64 -10.98 -1.51
C VAL A 235 25.11 -10.89 -1.49
N ARG A 236 24.58 -9.86 -0.81
CA ARG A 236 23.15 -9.58 -0.70
C ARG A 236 22.52 -9.33 -2.07
N SER A 237 23.13 -8.47 -2.89
CA SER A 237 22.68 -8.15 -4.26
C SER A 237 22.65 -9.40 -5.14
N ARG A 238 23.73 -10.20 -5.15
CA ARG A 238 23.76 -11.48 -5.89
C ARG A 238 22.67 -12.45 -5.42
N PHE A 239 22.45 -12.55 -4.11
CA PHE A 239 21.42 -13.44 -3.55
C PHE A 239 20.01 -13.03 -4.02
N LEU A 240 19.63 -11.76 -3.85
CA LEU A 240 18.31 -11.29 -4.26
C LEU A 240 18.13 -11.42 -5.78
N LYS A 241 19.07 -10.95 -6.59
CA LYS A 241 19.01 -11.03 -8.05
C LYS A 241 18.90 -12.46 -8.57
N TYR A 242 19.61 -13.41 -7.95
CA TYR A 242 19.55 -14.83 -8.31
C TYR A 242 18.15 -15.41 -8.13
N PHE A 243 17.54 -15.23 -6.95
CA PHE A 243 16.21 -15.77 -6.67
C PHE A 243 15.08 -14.96 -7.30
N PHE A 244 15.35 -13.69 -7.62
CA PHE A 244 14.39 -12.82 -8.30
C PHE A 244 14.17 -13.22 -9.76
N THR A 245 15.25 -13.57 -10.47
CA THR A 245 15.21 -13.83 -11.93
C THR A 245 14.99 -15.29 -12.30
N ARG A 246 15.36 -16.24 -11.42
CA ARG A 246 15.25 -17.68 -11.71
C ARG A 246 14.04 -18.31 -11.03
N GLN A 247 13.31 -19.15 -11.79
CA GLN A 247 12.38 -20.13 -11.24
C GLN A 247 13.03 -21.52 -11.24
N PRO A 248 13.33 -22.11 -10.07
CA PRO A 248 13.90 -23.45 -9.99
C PRO A 248 12.95 -24.51 -10.56
N ASN A 249 13.46 -25.59 -11.16
CA ASN A 249 12.62 -26.70 -11.64
C ASN A 249 12.09 -27.60 -10.50
N GLN A 250 12.70 -27.54 -9.31
CA GLN A 250 12.32 -28.35 -8.16
C GLN A 250 11.31 -27.62 -7.25
N LYS A 251 10.17 -28.26 -6.97
CA LYS A 251 9.06 -27.71 -6.15
C LYS A 251 9.46 -27.01 -4.84
N PRO A 252 10.30 -27.56 -3.95
CA PRO A 252 10.64 -26.86 -2.69
C PRO A 252 11.40 -25.55 -2.94
N TRP A 253 12.29 -25.55 -3.92
CA TRP A 253 13.04 -24.35 -4.32
C TRP A 253 12.18 -23.34 -5.09
N GLN A 254 11.10 -23.79 -5.74
CA GLN A 254 10.09 -22.89 -6.33
C GLN A 254 9.41 -22.05 -5.25
N VAL A 255 8.85 -22.69 -4.21
CA VAL A 255 8.20 -21.98 -3.11
C VAL A 255 9.18 -21.00 -2.45
N TYR A 256 10.41 -21.45 -2.19
CA TYR A 256 11.46 -20.58 -1.67
C TYR A 256 11.70 -19.34 -2.55
N SER A 257 11.87 -19.54 -3.87
CA SER A 257 12.09 -18.44 -4.82
C SER A 257 10.91 -17.47 -4.88
N ILE A 258 9.68 -17.98 -4.80
CA ILE A 258 8.45 -17.17 -4.79
C ILE A 258 8.43 -16.27 -3.55
N LEU A 259 8.77 -16.79 -2.38
CA LEU A 259 8.81 -16.00 -1.14
C LEU A 259 9.89 -14.90 -1.21
N VAL A 260 11.09 -15.21 -1.73
CA VAL A 260 12.14 -14.20 -1.93
C VAL A 260 11.71 -13.14 -2.95
N GLN A 261 11.06 -13.54 -4.05
CA GLN A 261 10.53 -12.64 -5.07
C GLN A 261 9.48 -11.70 -4.51
N MET A 262 8.44 -12.24 -3.85
CA MET A 262 7.38 -11.45 -3.22
C MET A 262 7.97 -10.41 -2.28
N GLY A 263 8.89 -10.84 -1.43
CA GLY A 263 9.50 -9.96 -0.47
C GLY A 263 10.44 -8.91 -1.05
N THR A 264 11.14 -9.24 -2.13
CA THR A 264 11.95 -8.28 -2.88
C THR A 264 11.07 -7.25 -3.58
N ARG A 265 9.93 -7.64 -4.16
CA ARG A 265 8.97 -6.71 -4.78
C ARG A 265 8.37 -5.75 -3.76
N VAL A 266 7.94 -6.27 -2.60
CA VAL A 266 7.43 -5.45 -1.50
C VAL A 266 8.51 -4.49 -1.00
N GLY A 267 9.72 -4.98 -0.76
CA GLY A 267 10.84 -4.14 -0.33
C GLY A 267 11.16 -3.05 -1.35
N HIS A 268 11.19 -3.37 -2.65
CA HIS A 268 11.40 -2.42 -3.73
C HIS A 268 10.33 -1.33 -3.77
N GLN A 269 9.05 -1.70 -3.67
CA GLN A 269 7.95 -0.73 -3.63
C GLN A 269 8.08 0.20 -2.42
N LEU A 270 8.31 -0.36 -1.22
CA LEU A 270 8.49 0.43 -0.01
C LEU A 270 9.71 1.36 -0.11
N THR A 271 10.84 0.89 -0.67
CA THR A 271 12.01 1.71 -0.94
C THR A 271 11.68 2.86 -1.90
N ALA A 272 10.94 2.61 -2.98
CA ALA A 272 10.50 3.66 -3.91
C ALA A 272 9.67 4.73 -3.17
N LEU A 273 8.70 4.33 -2.34
CA LEU A 273 7.90 5.25 -1.52
C LEU A 273 8.79 6.08 -0.59
N GLY A 274 9.71 5.44 0.14
CA GLY A 274 10.56 6.12 1.12
C GLY A 274 11.62 7.04 0.51
N TYR A 275 12.17 6.66 -0.64
CA TYR A 275 13.24 7.39 -1.32
C TYR A 275 12.68 8.59 -2.09
N TYR A 276 11.71 8.38 -2.98
CA TYR A 276 11.19 9.44 -3.86
C TYR A 276 10.19 10.38 -3.19
N ASN A 277 9.78 10.13 -1.94
CA ASN A 277 9.09 11.13 -1.14
C ASN A 277 10.05 12.20 -0.57
N ASP A 278 11.33 11.89 -0.44
CA ASP A 278 12.31 12.76 0.18
C ASP A 278 12.77 13.86 -0.79
N PRO A 279 12.70 15.15 -0.42
CA PRO A 279 13.14 16.24 -1.29
C PRO A 279 14.60 16.13 -1.75
N ARG A 280 15.48 15.42 -1.02
CA ARG A 280 16.86 15.17 -1.45
C ARG A 280 16.90 14.34 -2.75
N ALA A 281 16.00 13.37 -2.90
CA ALA A 281 15.89 12.57 -4.12
C ALA A 281 15.30 13.37 -5.30
N HIS A 282 14.48 14.39 -5.02
CA HIS A 282 13.87 15.23 -6.07
C HIS A 282 14.93 15.97 -6.89
N GLN A 283 16.02 16.40 -6.26
CA GLN A 283 17.14 17.05 -6.95
C GLN A 283 17.84 16.12 -7.95
N GLU A 284 18.06 14.84 -7.58
CA GLU A 284 18.74 13.87 -8.45
C GLU A 284 17.94 13.54 -9.71
N ILE A 285 16.62 13.48 -9.60
CA ILE A 285 15.72 13.26 -10.75
C ILE A 285 15.29 14.58 -11.41
N GLY A 286 15.81 15.70 -10.92
CA GLY A 286 15.45 17.07 -11.30
C GLY A 286 13.94 17.37 -11.27
N TYR A 287 13.22 16.81 -10.30
CA TYR A 287 11.85 17.19 -10.01
C TYR A 287 11.82 18.46 -9.16
N LEU A 288 10.96 19.41 -9.55
CA LEU A 288 10.60 20.56 -8.73
C LEU A 288 9.12 20.48 -8.38
N ARG A 289 8.82 20.66 -7.09
CA ARG A 289 7.45 20.88 -6.62
C ARG A 289 6.86 22.08 -7.33
N PHE A 290 5.57 22.05 -7.60
CA PHE A 290 4.87 23.14 -8.23
C PHE A 290 5.16 24.47 -7.53
N THR A 291 5.09 24.56 -6.19
CA THR A 291 5.40 25.81 -5.48
C THR A 291 6.82 26.34 -5.70
N ASP A 292 7.76 25.49 -6.12
CA ASP A 292 9.17 25.83 -6.28
C ASP A 292 9.57 26.02 -7.76
N ARG A 293 8.63 25.83 -8.71
CA ARG A 293 8.89 25.99 -10.14
C ARG A 293 9.00 27.46 -10.53
N PRO A 294 9.92 27.82 -11.45
CA PRO A 294 9.97 29.18 -12.02
C PRO A 294 8.71 29.59 -12.80
N SER A 295 7.96 28.61 -13.33
CA SER A 295 6.71 28.82 -14.07
C SER A 295 5.51 29.10 -13.17
N THR A 296 5.67 29.01 -11.84
CA THR A 296 4.56 29.15 -10.90
C THR A 296 4.15 30.61 -10.75
N PRO A 297 2.84 30.91 -10.85
CA PRO A 297 2.36 32.27 -10.65
C PRO A 297 2.75 32.81 -9.27
N PRO A 298 3.15 34.10 -9.18
CA PRO A 298 3.58 34.70 -7.91
C PRO A 298 2.42 34.81 -6.89
N VAL A 299 1.18 34.84 -7.38
CA VAL A 299 -0.02 34.84 -6.55
C VAL A 299 -0.80 33.57 -6.81
N LEU A 300 -0.99 32.78 -5.75
CA LEU A 300 -1.77 31.56 -5.76
C LEU A 300 -3.07 31.80 -5.00
N ASP A 301 -4.10 32.21 -5.73
CA ASP A 301 -5.42 32.44 -5.16
C ASP A 301 -6.11 31.11 -4.82
N ARG A 302 -6.88 31.11 -3.72
CA ARG A 302 -7.65 29.97 -3.26
C ARG A 302 -9.06 30.40 -2.87
N PRO A 303 -10.11 29.90 -3.55
CA PRO A 303 -11.48 30.11 -3.12
C PRO A 303 -11.71 29.52 -1.71
N ASP A 304 -12.33 30.26 -0.79
CA ASP A 304 -12.73 29.70 0.52
C ASP A 304 -14.06 28.94 0.39
N LYS A 305 -13.98 27.70 -0.12
CA LYS A 305 -15.15 26.81 -0.23
C LYS A 305 -15.24 25.90 0.99
N LYS A 306 -16.01 26.32 2.01
CA LYS A 306 -16.23 25.50 3.21
C LYS A 306 -17.38 24.53 3.02
N LEU A 307 -17.10 23.24 3.21
CA LEU A 307 -18.11 22.19 3.30
C LEU A 307 -18.44 21.87 4.76
N GLN A 308 -19.73 21.81 5.09
CA GLN A 308 -20.22 21.38 6.39
C GLN A 308 -20.31 19.85 6.42
N VAL A 309 -19.46 19.22 7.22
CA VAL A 309 -19.37 17.76 7.33
C VAL A 309 -19.41 17.36 8.79
N LEU A 310 -20.35 16.48 9.13
CA LEU A 310 -20.44 15.86 10.45
C LEU A 310 -19.33 14.83 10.63
N ARG A 311 -18.82 14.76 11.85
CA ARG A 311 -17.79 13.83 12.30
C ARG A 311 -18.34 12.88 13.38
N PRO A 312 -17.61 11.80 13.71
CA PRO A 312 -18.01 10.90 14.78
C PRO A 312 -18.37 11.63 16.08
N TRP A 313 -17.60 12.63 16.49
CA TRP A 313 -17.85 13.39 17.74
C TRP A 313 -19.06 14.34 17.68
N ASP A 314 -19.57 14.67 16.50
CA ASP A 314 -20.80 15.46 16.34
C ASP A 314 -22.06 14.60 16.51
N VAL A 315 -21.90 13.27 16.56
CA VAL A 315 -22.97 12.28 16.73
C VAL A 315 -22.76 11.55 18.05
N PRO A 316 -23.31 12.05 19.17
CA PRO A 316 -23.12 11.44 20.49
C PRO A 316 -23.92 10.14 20.67
N GLY A 317 -25.03 9.98 19.94
CA GLY A 317 -25.88 8.80 20.00
C GLY A 317 -25.39 7.63 19.14
N ASP A 318 -26.00 6.48 19.35
CA ASP A 318 -25.84 5.25 18.55
C ASP A 318 -26.86 5.15 17.40
N VAL A 319 -27.75 6.13 17.27
CA VAL A 319 -28.73 6.23 16.17
C VAL A 319 -28.71 7.63 15.55
N VAL A 320 -28.68 7.67 14.23
CA VAL A 320 -28.91 8.88 13.42
C VAL A 320 -30.32 8.77 12.83
N ASP A 321 -31.28 9.47 13.44
CA ASP A 321 -32.72 9.37 13.15
C ASP A 321 -33.36 10.76 12.93
N ASP A 322 -32.84 11.53 11.96
CA ASP A 322 -33.40 12.86 11.63
C ASP A 322 -34.39 12.82 10.46
N SER A 323 -35.32 11.85 10.42
CA SER A 323 -36.39 11.80 9.40
C SER A 323 -35.90 11.98 7.94
N TYR A 324 -34.72 11.45 7.59
CA TYR A 324 -34.16 11.62 6.25
C TYR A 324 -35.02 10.91 5.20
N ASP A 325 -35.24 11.59 4.08
CA ASP A 325 -35.93 11.01 2.94
C ASP A 325 -35.04 9.99 2.23
N VAL A 326 -33.76 10.33 2.05
CA VAL A 326 -32.79 9.48 1.37
C VAL A 326 -31.45 9.44 2.13
N CYS A 327 -30.92 8.24 2.33
CA CYS A 327 -29.54 8.03 2.77
C CYS A 327 -28.69 7.51 1.59
N ILE A 328 -27.64 8.22 1.23
CA ILE A 328 -26.73 7.87 0.14
C ILE A 328 -25.40 7.39 0.74
N ILE A 329 -24.96 6.19 0.36
CA ILE A 329 -23.74 5.58 0.87
C ILE A 329 -22.61 5.85 -0.14
N GLY A 330 -21.70 6.75 0.19
CA GLY A 330 -20.58 7.19 -0.63
C GLY A 330 -20.76 8.61 -1.18
N THR A 331 -19.70 9.41 -1.12
CA THR A 331 -19.67 10.81 -1.58
C THR A 331 -18.95 11.02 -2.93
N GLY A 332 -18.73 9.93 -3.67
CA GLY A 332 -18.10 9.96 -5.00
C GLY A 332 -19.00 10.54 -6.10
N ALA A 333 -18.56 10.41 -7.36
CA ALA A 333 -19.21 11.01 -8.54
C ALA A 333 -20.73 10.79 -8.61
N GLY A 334 -21.18 9.54 -8.52
CA GLY A 334 -22.61 9.20 -8.58
C GLY A 334 -23.37 9.68 -7.34
N GLY A 335 -22.82 9.45 -6.15
CA GLY A 335 -23.47 9.76 -4.88
C GLY A 335 -23.67 11.26 -4.68
N ALA A 336 -22.64 12.08 -4.91
CA ALA A 336 -22.70 13.53 -4.75
C ALA A 336 -23.64 14.20 -5.78
N THR A 337 -23.61 13.74 -7.04
CA THR A 337 -24.52 14.23 -8.08
C THR A 337 -25.98 13.92 -7.74
N ALA A 338 -26.28 12.67 -7.34
CA ALA A 338 -27.61 12.29 -6.92
C ALA A 338 -28.07 13.06 -5.67
N ALA A 339 -27.16 13.25 -4.70
CA ALA A 339 -27.44 14.02 -3.49
C ALA A 339 -27.81 15.48 -3.81
N TYR A 340 -27.05 16.13 -4.71
CA TYR A 340 -27.33 17.47 -5.17
C TYR A 340 -28.72 17.56 -5.82
N ALA A 341 -29.02 16.69 -6.79
CA ALA A 341 -30.28 16.71 -7.52
C ALA A 341 -31.49 16.49 -6.58
N LEU A 342 -31.41 15.52 -5.66
CA LEU A 342 -32.46 15.22 -4.69
C LEU A 342 -32.66 16.35 -3.67
N ALA A 343 -31.57 16.93 -3.16
CA ALA A 343 -31.63 18.02 -2.20
C ALA A 343 -32.13 19.32 -2.84
N ALA A 344 -31.72 19.63 -4.07
CA ALA A 344 -32.25 20.73 -4.88
C ALA A 344 -33.75 20.56 -5.17
N GLY A 345 -34.21 19.31 -5.33
CA GLY A 345 -35.62 18.95 -5.39
C GLY A 345 -36.37 19.02 -4.05
N GLY A 346 -35.71 19.40 -2.97
CA GLY A 346 -36.32 19.65 -1.65
C GLY A 346 -36.29 18.47 -0.67
N MET A 347 -35.72 17.32 -1.04
CA MET A 347 -35.61 16.15 -0.17
C MET A 347 -34.53 16.34 0.92
N LYS A 348 -34.75 15.78 2.11
CA LYS A 348 -33.72 15.69 3.15
C LYS A 348 -32.80 14.49 2.87
N VAL A 349 -31.56 14.78 2.50
CA VAL A 349 -30.55 13.80 2.11
C VAL A 349 -29.43 13.74 3.15
N LEU A 350 -29.12 12.53 3.61
CA LEU A 350 -27.90 12.24 4.35
C LEU A 350 -26.93 11.45 3.46
N MET A 351 -25.68 11.88 3.40
CA MET A 351 -24.60 11.09 2.82
C MET A 351 -23.73 10.48 3.91
N ILE A 352 -23.33 9.22 3.74
CA ILE A 352 -22.37 8.55 4.62
C ILE A 352 -21.10 8.27 3.81
N GLU A 353 -19.94 8.67 4.33
CA GLU A 353 -18.63 8.45 3.72
C GLU A 353 -17.69 7.74 4.69
N ARG A 354 -17.02 6.68 4.23
CA ARG A 354 -16.02 5.95 5.01
C ARG A 354 -14.75 6.77 5.19
N GLY A 355 -14.35 7.49 4.15
CA GLY A 355 -13.16 8.32 4.12
C GLY A 355 -13.23 9.57 5.02
N GLN A 356 -12.08 10.20 5.22
CA GLN A 356 -11.98 11.50 5.90
C GLN A 356 -12.43 12.64 4.98
N TYR A 357 -12.90 13.74 5.56
CA TYR A 357 -12.95 15.02 4.86
C TYR A 357 -11.68 15.82 5.16
N ILE A 358 -10.94 16.13 4.11
CA ILE A 358 -9.77 16.98 4.15
C ILE A 358 -10.06 18.13 3.20
N GLU A 359 -9.92 19.36 3.70
CA GLU A 359 -10.13 20.54 2.86
C GLU A 359 -9.01 20.66 1.83
N SER A 360 -9.33 21.12 0.62
CA SER A 360 -8.36 21.27 -0.47
C SER A 360 -7.13 22.08 -0.06
N ARG A 361 -7.28 23.12 0.76
CA ARG A 361 -6.16 23.94 1.26
C ARG A 361 -5.12 23.17 2.10
N HIS A 362 -5.48 22.00 2.61
CA HIS A 362 -4.60 21.10 3.35
C HIS A 362 -3.95 20.03 2.46
N PHE A 363 -4.29 19.97 1.17
CA PHE A 363 -3.51 19.17 0.21
C PHE A 363 -2.16 19.83 -0.02
N THR A 364 -1.13 19.00 0.06
CA THR A 364 0.29 19.35 -0.03
C THR A 364 0.94 18.56 -1.14
N GLU A 365 2.15 18.94 -1.52
CA GLU A 365 2.97 18.22 -2.50
C GLU A 365 3.77 17.06 -1.89
N ASP A 366 3.45 16.68 -0.65
CA ASP A 366 3.95 15.46 0.00
C ASP A 366 3.13 14.27 -0.52
N GLU A 367 3.58 13.71 -1.63
CA GLU A 367 2.87 12.67 -2.36
C GLU A 367 2.57 11.45 -1.51
N LEU A 368 3.51 10.99 -0.66
CA LEU A 368 3.26 9.85 0.21
C LEU A 368 2.16 10.16 1.23
N HIS A 369 2.15 11.37 1.81
CA HIS A 369 1.08 11.79 2.71
C HIS A 369 -0.30 11.76 2.03
N GLN A 370 -0.38 12.29 0.81
CA GLN A 370 -1.63 12.35 0.07
C GLN A 370 -2.10 10.96 -0.33
N ILE A 371 -1.17 10.10 -0.77
CA ILE A 371 -1.47 8.70 -1.10
C ILE A 371 -2.03 7.96 0.12
N THR A 372 -1.38 8.05 1.28
CA THR A 372 -1.84 7.34 2.49
C THR A 372 -3.17 7.87 3.04
N SER A 373 -3.46 9.15 2.83
CA SER A 373 -4.65 9.83 3.36
C SER A 373 -5.86 9.76 2.42
N LEU A 374 -5.66 9.84 1.10
CA LEU A 374 -6.73 10.00 0.12
C LEU A 374 -7.12 8.71 -0.58
N TYR A 375 -6.25 7.70 -0.65
CA TYR A 375 -6.52 6.44 -1.36
C TYR A 375 -6.94 5.32 -0.40
N ASP A 376 -7.82 4.46 -0.89
CA ASP A 376 -8.13 3.20 -0.23
C ASP A 376 -6.86 2.34 -0.17
N ARG A 377 -6.51 1.90 1.04
CA ARG A 377 -5.31 1.11 1.32
C ARG A 377 -4.01 1.72 0.75
N GLY A 378 -3.93 3.04 0.58
CA GLY A 378 -2.72 3.76 0.16
C GLY A 378 -2.14 3.32 -1.18
N MET A 379 -3.00 3.10 -2.20
CA MET A 379 -2.65 2.56 -3.53
C MET A 379 -2.15 1.10 -3.57
N LEU A 380 -2.18 0.37 -2.44
CA LEU A 380 -1.67 -1.00 -2.33
C LEU A 380 -2.77 -2.06 -2.56
N GLN A 381 -3.90 -1.69 -3.16
CA GLN A 381 -4.99 -2.62 -3.45
C GLN A 381 -4.70 -3.43 -4.72
N VAL A 382 -4.19 -4.64 -4.53
CA VAL A 382 -3.89 -5.58 -5.60
C VAL A 382 -4.95 -6.70 -5.66
N ALA A 383 -5.27 -7.16 -6.87
CA ALA A 383 -6.02 -8.39 -7.12
C ALA A 383 -5.34 -9.60 -6.45
N GLU A 384 -6.10 -10.66 -6.18
CA GLU A 384 -5.59 -11.83 -5.44
C GLU A 384 -4.43 -12.57 -6.12
N ASP A 385 -4.30 -12.45 -7.45
CA ASP A 385 -3.18 -13.04 -8.20
C ASP A 385 -1.95 -12.12 -8.29
N PHE A 386 -2.01 -10.96 -7.65
CA PHE A 386 -0.98 -9.92 -7.61
C PHE A 386 -0.65 -9.26 -8.98
N LYS A 387 -1.47 -9.49 -10.02
CA LYS A 387 -1.17 -9.00 -11.39
C LYS A 387 -1.84 -7.70 -11.75
N PHE A 388 -2.85 -7.27 -10.98
CA PHE A 388 -3.68 -6.12 -11.30
C PHE A 388 -3.87 -5.25 -10.07
N SER A 389 -3.51 -3.97 -10.15
CA SER A 389 -3.72 -2.99 -9.07
C SER A 389 -4.92 -2.11 -9.39
N VAL A 390 -5.74 -1.80 -8.38
CA VAL A 390 -6.89 -0.92 -8.51
C VAL A 390 -6.71 0.28 -7.58
N LEU A 391 -6.85 1.48 -8.13
CA LEU A 391 -6.75 2.72 -7.37
C LEU A 391 -8.16 3.25 -7.07
N GLN A 392 -8.50 3.40 -5.79
CA GLN A 392 -9.79 3.95 -5.35
C GLN A 392 -9.55 5.07 -4.33
N GLY A 393 -10.32 6.17 -4.42
CA GLY A 393 -10.30 7.21 -3.39
C GLY A 393 -11.05 6.75 -2.13
N ASN A 394 -10.55 7.12 -0.95
CA ASN A 394 -11.15 6.88 0.36
C ASN A 394 -11.17 8.17 1.20
N CYS A 395 -11.79 9.20 0.63
CA CYS A 395 -11.99 10.52 1.23
C CYS A 395 -13.33 11.09 0.77
N VAL A 396 -13.80 12.17 1.40
CA VAL A 396 -14.98 12.91 0.90
C VAL A 396 -14.73 13.39 -0.53
N GLY A 397 -15.69 13.11 -1.41
CA GLY A 397 -15.55 13.27 -2.87
C GLY A 397 -15.10 12.01 -3.61
N GLY A 398 -14.65 10.98 -2.89
CA GLY A 398 -14.22 9.69 -3.42
C GLY A 398 -13.10 9.81 -4.46
N SER A 399 -13.11 8.92 -5.46
CA SER A 399 -12.08 8.93 -6.52
C SER A 399 -12.04 10.22 -7.34
N THR A 400 -13.07 11.08 -7.31
CA THR A 400 -13.03 12.37 -8.03
C THR A 400 -12.05 13.38 -7.39
N THR A 401 -11.76 13.21 -6.10
CA THR A 401 -10.75 14.03 -5.41
C THR A 401 -9.35 13.74 -5.95
N VAL A 402 -9.10 12.50 -6.40
CA VAL A 402 -7.77 12.00 -6.79
C VAL A 402 -7.67 11.55 -8.25
N ASN A 403 -8.68 11.73 -9.09
CA ASN A 403 -8.60 11.43 -10.52
C ASN A 403 -8.03 12.62 -11.33
N ASN A 404 -7.95 12.46 -12.65
CA ASN A 404 -7.48 13.48 -13.59
C ASN A 404 -8.62 14.32 -14.19
N ALA A 405 -9.86 14.19 -13.69
CA ALA A 405 -11.05 14.94 -14.14
C ALA A 405 -11.46 14.75 -15.62
N ILE A 406 -10.86 13.79 -16.32
CA ILE A 406 -11.17 13.52 -17.73
C ILE A 406 -12.63 13.06 -17.87
N CYS A 407 -13.33 13.67 -18.82
CA CYS A 407 -14.74 13.43 -19.11
C CYS A 407 -14.91 12.96 -20.55
N PHE A 408 -15.63 11.86 -20.74
CA PHE A 408 -16.07 11.37 -22.05
C PHE A 408 -17.58 11.27 -22.09
N ASP A 409 -18.14 11.59 -23.25
CA ASP A 409 -19.53 11.27 -23.52
C ASP A 409 -19.68 9.75 -23.70
N PRO A 410 -20.71 9.13 -23.11
CA PRO A 410 -20.91 7.69 -23.22
C PRO A 410 -21.13 7.30 -24.69
N PRO A 411 -20.33 6.39 -25.28
CA PRO A 411 -20.49 6.01 -26.67
C PRO A 411 -21.88 5.44 -26.94
N ARG A 412 -22.55 5.94 -27.99
CA ARG A 412 -23.93 5.54 -28.33
C ARG A 412 -24.09 4.02 -28.48
N ALA A 413 -23.10 3.35 -29.06
CA ALA A 413 -23.10 1.89 -29.21
C ALA A 413 -23.13 1.15 -27.86
N LYS A 414 -22.44 1.68 -26.84
CA LYS A 414 -22.47 1.11 -25.47
C LYS A 414 -23.83 1.35 -24.79
N LEU A 415 -24.42 2.53 -24.95
CA LEU A 415 -25.77 2.82 -24.45
C LEU A 415 -26.81 1.89 -25.07
N GLN A 416 -26.73 1.63 -26.38
CA GLN A 416 -27.60 0.68 -27.07
C GLN A 416 -27.43 -0.75 -26.52
N ALA A 417 -26.19 -1.20 -26.28
CA ALA A 417 -25.93 -2.49 -25.67
C ALA A 417 -26.50 -2.59 -24.25
N TRP A 418 -26.43 -1.52 -23.44
CA TRP A 418 -27.03 -1.49 -22.10
C TRP A 418 -28.56 -1.49 -22.14
N GLN A 419 -29.17 -0.78 -23.09
CA GLN A 419 -30.63 -0.79 -23.29
C GLN A 419 -31.16 -2.19 -23.67
N GLN A 420 -30.36 -3.00 -24.37
CA GLN A 420 -30.71 -4.40 -24.65
C GLN A 420 -30.77 -5.25 -23.37
N ILE A 421 -30.00 -4.89 -22.34
CA ILE A 421 -29.96 -5.58 -21.04
C ILE A 421 -31.06 -5.06 -20.11
N GLU A 422 -31.24 -3.74 -20.01
CA GLU A 422 -32.28 -3.09 -19.22
C GLU A 422 -33.10 -2.16 -20.12
N ARG A 423 -34.28 -2.65 -20.54
CA ARG A 423 -35.15 -1.94 -21.49
C ARG A 423 -35.72 -0.64 -20.92
N ARG A 424 -35.71 -0.45 -19.60
CA ARG A 424 -36.13 0.81 -18.96
C ARG A 424 -35.11 1.94 -19.13
N LEU A 425 -33.90 1.62 -19.59
CA LEU A 425 -32.87 2.61 -19.84
C LEU A 425 -33.25 3.43 -21.09
N ALA A 426 -33.71 4.66 -20.87
CA ALA A 426 -34.01 5.61 -21.94
C ALA A 426 -32.73 6.34 -22.36
N ILE A 427 -32.30 6.14 -23.62
CA ILE A 427 -31.07 6.74 -24.14
C ILE A 427 -31.18 8.27 -24.16
N ASP A 428 -32.35 8.81 -24.49
CA ASP A 428 -32.58 10.26 -24.57
C ASP A 428 -32.48 10.90 -23.17
N GLU A 429 -33.02 10.27 -22.13
CA GLU A 429 -32.87 10.74 -20.74
C GLU A 429 -31.40 10.75 -20.28
N ILE A 430 -30.60 9.76 -20.71
CA ILE A 430 -29.16 9.74 -20.43
C ILE A 430 -28.46 10.88 -21.16
N GLN A 431 -28.83 11.15 -22.41
CA GLN A 431 -28.25 12.25 -23.17
C GLN A 431 -28.56 13.60 -22.53
N ASP A 432 -29.81 13.83 -22.11
CA ASP A 432 -30.20 15.04 -21.39
C ASP A 432 -29.45 15.17 -20.06
N ALA A 433 -29.31 14.08 -19.31
CA ALA A 433 -28.52 14.06 -18.08
C ALA A 433 -27.03 14.33 -18.34
N THR A 434 -26.45 13.81 -19.43
CA THR A 434 -25.08 14.09 -19.85
C THR A 434 -24.90 15.57 -20.19
N LEU A 435 -25.80 16.17 -20.96
CA LEU A 435 -25.73 17.60 -21.30
C LEU A 435 -25.84 18.48 -20.06
N TRP A 436 -26.78 18.15 -19.15
CA TRP A 436 -26.89 18.83 -17.87
C TRP A 436 -25.61 18.70 -17.04
N LEU A 437 -25.03 17.49 -16.93
CA LEU A 437 -23.78 17.26 -16.21
C LEU A 437 -22.60 18.04 -16.80
N ARG A 438 -22.47 18.07 -18.13
CA ARG A 438 -21.42 18.82 -18.81
C ARG A 438 -21.50 20.31 -18.47
N SER A 439 -22.71 20.87 -18.48
CA SER A 439 -22.94 22.27 -18.09
C SER A 439 -22.69 22.48 -16.59
N PHE A 440 -23.25 21.62 -15.73
CA PHE A 440 -23.18 21.74 -14.28
C PHE A 440 -21.73 21.62 -13.78
N MET A 441 -20.98 20.64 -14.28
CA MET A 441 -19.58 20.38 -13.92
C MET A 441 -18.59 21.22 -14.73
N GLN A 442 -19.08 22.07 -15.64
CA GLN A 442 -18.27 22.94 -16.50
C GLN A 442 -17.20 22.17 -17.28
N VAL A 443 -17.62 21.07 -17.92
CA VAL A 443 -16.72 20.25 -18.75
C VAL A 443 -16.26 21.05 -19.96
N ARG A 444 -14.94 21.21 -20.10
CA ARG A 444 -14.29 22.00 -21.16
C ARG A 444 -13.02 21.32 -21.66
N SER A 445 -12.61 21.67 -22.88
CA SER A 445 -11.32 21.28 -23.44
C SER A 445 -10.16 21.80 -22.60
N LEU A 446 -9.13 20.97 -22.43
CA LEU A 446 -7.87 21.32 -21.75
C LEU A 446 -6.86 22.02 -22.66
N GLU A 447 -7.18 22.29 -23.92
CA GLU A 447 -6.25 22.83 -24.94
C GLU A 447 -5.37 24.00 -24.46
N HIS A 448 -5.93 24.92 -23.69
CA HIS A 448 -5.24 26.12 -23.21
C HIS A 448 -4.65 26.00 -21.79
N VAL A 449 -4.86 24.88 -21.10
CA VAL A 449 -4.20 24.61 -19.81
C VAL A 449 -2.71 24.33 -20.07
N PRO A 450 -1.76 24.74 -19.20
CA PRO A 450 -0.36 24.36 -19.36
C PRO A 450 -0.17 22.84 -19.43
N HIS A 451 0.41 22.35 -20.53
CA HIS A 451 0.63 20.93 -20.81
C HIS A 451 2.08 20.50 -20.61
N HIS A 452 2.26 19.23 -20.27
CA HIS A 452 3.55 18.56 -20.38
C HIS A 452 3.87 18.23 -21.85
N ALA A 453 5.14 17.93 -22.14
CA ALA A 453 5.67 17.76 -23.50
C ALA A 453 5.14 16.54 -24.28
N GLY A 454 4.25 15.72 -23.71
CA GLY A 454 3.87 14.43 -24.31
C GLY A 454 3.20 14.55 -25.66
N ALA A 455 2.29 15.51 -25.84
CA ALA A 455 1.64 15.74 -27.13
C ALA A 455 2.60 16.38 -28.15
N ASP A 456 3.53 17.21 -27.70
CA ASP A 456 4.50 17.91 -28.57
C ASP A 456 5.44 16.94 -29.29
N VAL A 457 5.76 15.81 -28.64
CA VAL A 457 6.55 14.74 -29.26
C VAL A 457 5.78 14.01 -30.36
N LEU A 458 4.45 13.88 -30.24
CA LEU A 458 3.62 13.15 -31.21
C LEU A 458 3.14 14.01 -32.38
N ARG A 459 3.00 15.33 -32.19
CA ARG A 459 2.49 16.26 -33.22
C ARG A 459 3.29 16.23 -34.54
N PRO A 460 4.63 16.10 -34.55
CA PRO A 460 5.38 15.95 -35.80
C PRO A 460 5.13 14.62 -36.53
N LEU A 461 4.58 13.61 -35.85
CA LEU A 461 4.43 12.23 -36.34
C LEU A 461 3.03 11.93 -36.89
N THR A 462 2.18 12.93 -37.11
CA THR A 462 0.77 12.75 -37.52
C THR A 462 0.60 11.92 -38.80
N ALA A 463 1.54 12.03 -39.76
CA ALA A 463 1.48 11.22 -40.98
C ALA A 463 1.69 9.72 -40.69
N ASP A 464 2.58 9.39 -39.77
CA ASP A 464 2.87 8.01 -39.38
C ASP A 464 1.77 7.45 -38.46
N LEU A 465 1.26 8.26 -37.52
CA LEU A 465 0.09 7.90 -36.71
C LEU A 465 -1.09 7.48 -37.58
N ARG A 466 -1.42 8.28 -38.60
CA ARG A 466 -2.53 7.96 -39.53
C ARG A 466 -2.28 6.69 -40.34
N ARG A 467 -1.02 6.41 -40.74
CA ARG A 467 -0.66 5.13 -41.40
C ARG A 467 -0.86 3.93 -40.49
N LEU A 468 -0.65 4.12 -39.19
CA LEU A 468 -0.89 3.10 -38.15
C LEU A 468 -2.37 3.02 -37.74
N GLY A 469 -3.24 3.86 -38.30
CA GLY A 469 -4.67 3.89 -37.96
C GLY A 469 -4.98 4.60 -36.65
N VAL A 470 -4.08 5.47 -36.18
CA VAL A 470 -4.24 6.28 -34.97
C VAL A 470 -4.48 7.74 -35.36
N ALA A 471 -5.45 8.37 -34.70
CA ALA A 471 -5.78 9.78 -34.91
C ALA A 471 -4.70 10.71 -34.32
N ASP A 472 -4.72 11.97 -34.74
CA ASP A 472 -3.83 12.99 -34.18
C ASP A 472 -4.13 13.21 -32.68
N PRO A 473 -3.15 13.65 -31.87
CA PRO A 473 -3.38 13.98 -30.46
C PRO A 473 -4.45 15.06 -30.28
N VAL A 474 -5.48 14.77 -29.49
CA VAL A 474 -6.57 15.69 -29.14
C VAL A 474 -6.51 16.01 -27.64
N ALA A 475 -6.68 17.28 -27.28
CA ALA A 475 -6.76 17.67 -25.87
C ALA A 475 -7.99 17.03 -25.22
N PHE A 476 -7.84 16.48 -24.02
CA PHE A 476 -8.98 15.93 -23.30
C PHE A 476 -9.98 17.03 -22.93
N GLU A 477 -11.23 16.62 -22.72
CA GLU A 477 -12.19 17.42 -21.98
C GLU A 477 -12.19 17.02 -20.50
N ALA A 478 -12.34 17.99 -19.61
CA ALA A 478 -12.34 17.75 -18.18
C ALA A 478 -13.24 18.74 -17.43
N ASN A 479 -13.74 18.32 -16.26
CA ASN A 479 -14.38 19.22 -15.31
C ASN A 479 -13.30 20.00 -14.53
N ILE A 480 -12.54 20.85 -15.21
CA ILE A 480 -11.49 21.69 -14.62
C ILE A 480 -11.83 23.14 -14.94
N VAL A 481 -11.47 24.08 -14.05
CA VAL A 481 -11.53 25.51 -14.38
C VAL A 481 -10.50 25.79 -15.48
N ALA A 482 -10.92 25.61 -16.72
CA ALA A 482 -10.07 25.69 -17.91
C ALA A 482 -10.08 27.11 -18.49
N TRP A 483 -8.94 27.48 -19.07
CA TRP A 483 -8.71 28.74 -19.75
C TRP A 483 -9.59 28.82 -21.01
N LEU A 484 -10.36 29.89 -21.19
CA LEU A 484 -11.06 30.13 -22.45
C LEU A 484 -10.10 30.37 -23.61
N ASN A 485 -8.98 31.06 -23.31
CA ASN A 485 -7.84 31.30 -24.17
C ASN A 485 -6.60 31.57 -23.29
N LYS A 486 -5.42 31.71 -23.91
CA LYS A 486 -4.14 31.89 -23.17
C LYS A 486 -4.06 33.17 -22.33
N ASP A 487 -4.88 34.17 -22.64
CA ASP A 487 -4.89 35.48 -21.98
C ASP A 487 -6.03 35.63 -20.97
N ASP A 488 -6.77 34.55 -20.67
CA ASP A 488 -7.92 34.56 -19.78
C ASP A 488 -7.49 34.92 -18.33
N PRO A 489 -7.94 36.06 -17.77
CA PRO A 489 -7.57 36.48 -16.42
C PRO A 489 -8.35 35.71 -15.33
N GLY A 490 -9.20 34.77 -15.73
CA GLY A 490 -10.00 33.95 -14.84
C GLY A 490 -9.16 33.13 -13.85
N PRO A 491 -9.82 32.56 -12.84
CA PRO A 491 -9.17 31.80 -11.78
C PRO A 491 -8.85 30.38 -12.30
N ASN A 492 -7.97 30.32 -13.29
CA ASN A 492 -7.75 29.17 -14.15
C ASN A 492 -6.87 28.10 -13.49
N CYS A 493 -6.94 26.88 -14.03
CA CYS A 493 -6.07 25.78 -13.63
C CYS A 493 -4.60 26.12 -13.93
N PHE A 494 -3.77 25.98 -12.91
CA PHE A 494 -2.33 26.25 -13.03
C PHE A 494 -1.56 25.18 -13.81
N GLY A 495 -2.16 24.02 -14.12
CA GLY A 495 -1.43 22.89 -14.69
C GLY A 495 -0.33 22.37 -13.75
N CYS A 496 -0.61 22.29 -12.44
CA CYS A 496 0.42 21.95 -11.45
C CYS A 496 0.91 20.49 -11.51
N GLY A 497 0.14 19.59 -12.13
CA GLY A 497 0.51 18.17 -12.24
C GLY A 497 0.12 17.29 -11.04
N ASN A 498 -0.52 17.87 -10.03
CA ASN A 498 -0.81 17.19 -8.76
C ASN A 498 -2.22 16.58 -8.73
N CYS A 499 -2.80 16.25 -9.89
CA CYS A 499 -4.17 15.77 -9.99
C CYS A 499 -4.35 14.49 -9.15
N ASN A 500 -3.44 13.53 -9.22
CA ASN A 500 -3.60 12.29 -8.45
C ASN A 500 -3.34 12.39 -6.95
N ILE A 501 -2.86 13.53 -6.44
CA ILE A 501 -2.60 13.72 -5.00
C ILE A 501 -3.54 14.74 -4.35
N GLY A 502 -4.66 15.05 -5.02
CA GLY A 502 -5.61 16.06 -4.57
C GLY A 502 -5.26 17.46 -5.08
N CYS A 503 -6.26 18.16 -5.63
CA CYS A 503 -6.05 19.53 -6.10
C CYS A 503 -6.10 20.52 -4.93
N GLY A 504 -4.95 21.04 -4.52
CA GLY A 504 -4.86 22.00 -3.41
C GLY A 504 -5.37 23.43 -3.69
N TRP A 505 -6.01 23.64 -4.85
CA TRP A 505 -6.32 24.96 -5.41
C TRP A 505 -7.78 25.12 -5.86
N ASP A 506 -8.64 24.12 -5.61
CA ASP A 506 -10.06 24.13 -5.99
C ASP A 506 -10.33 24.37 -7.50
N ARG A 507 -9.39 23.95 -8.34
CA ARG A 507 -9.46 24.06 -9.82
C ARG A 507 -10.02 22.83 -10.51
N LYS A 508 -10.07 21.68 -9.83
CA LYS A 508 -10.45 20.39 -10.43
C LYS A 508 -11.96 20.14 -10.48
N LEU A 509 -12.77 21.07 -9.98
CA LEU A 509 -14.23 20.94 -9.90
C LEU A 509 -14.69 19.54 -9.46
N SER A 510 -13.98 18.95 -8.49
CA SER A 510 -14.25 17.59 -8.01
C SER A 510 -15.54 17.57 -7.19
N MET A 511 -16.02 16.40 -6.78
CA MET A 511 -17.19 16.35 -5.91
C MET A 511 -16.92 17.08 -4.57
N LEU A 512 -15.68 17.05 -4.09
CA LEU A 512 -15.24 17.73 -2.87
C LEU A 512 -15.33 19.26 -2.98
N ASP A 513 -14.86 19.83 -4.09
CA ASP A 513 -14.67 21.28 -4.25
C ASP A 513 -15.74 21.97 -5.11
N HIS A 514 -16.66 21.21 -5.71
CA HIS A 514 -17.74 21.73 -6.55
C HIS A 514 -19.13 21.24 -6.12
N THR A 515 -19.42 19.95 -6.33
CA THR A 515 -20.80 19.43 -6.25
C THR A 515 -21.35 19.38 -4.82
N LEU A 516 -20.54 18.91 -3.86
CA LEU A 516 -20.96 18.88 -2.45
C LEU A 516 -21.14 20.31 -1.89
N PRO A 517 -20.22 21.28 -2.14
CA PRO A 517 -20.46 22.68 -1.79
C PRO A 517 -21.72 23.26 -2.45
N ALA A 518 -21.98 22.95 -3.73
CA ALA A 518 -23.18 23.39 -4.44
C ALA A 518 -24.46 22.88 -3.74
N GLY A 519 -24.44 21.66 -3.21
CA GLY A 519 -25.55 21.09 -2.43
C GLY A 519 -25.73 21.70 -1.04
N GLN A 520 -24.83 22.56 -0.59
CA GLN A 520 -24.90 23.27 0.70
C GLN A 520 -25.00 24.79 0.59
N LEU A 521 -25.25 25.28 -0.64
CA LEU A 521 -25.61 26.68 -0.88
C LEU A 521 -26.85 27.09 -0.06
N PRO A 522 -27.02 28.37 0.30
CA PRO A 522 -28.12 28.82 1.15
C PRO A 522 -29.52 28.36 0.72
N SER A 523 -29.77 28.21 -0.58
CA SER A 523 -31.05 27.73 -1.13
C SER A 523 -31.35 26.25 -0.86
N ILE A 524 -30.32 25.42 -0.63
CA ILE A 524 -30.43 23.97 -0.39
C ILE A 524 -29.98 23.63 1.04
N ARG A 525 -29.33 24.57 1.74
CA ARG A 525 -28.75 24.37 3.07
C ARG A 525 -29.77 23.79 4.06
N GLY A 526 -29.35 22.79 4.81
CA GLY A 526 -30.21 22.02 5.73
C GLY A 526 -30.92 20.83 5.09
N LYS A 527 -30.92 20.71 3.75
CA LYS A 527 -31.42 19.53 3.04
C LYS A 527 -30.34 18.49 2.79
N LEU A 528 -29.09 18.90 2.55
CA LEU A 528 -27.96 17.99 2.38
C LEU A 528 -27.04 17.98 3.60
N ARG A 529 -26.91 16.82 4.26
CA ARG A 529 -25.93 16.57 5.33
C ARG A 529 -24.96 15.47 4.91
N ILE A 530 -23.72 15.59 5.36
CA ILE A 530 -22.64 14.64 5.06
C ILE A 530 -22.07 14.16 6.38
N LEU A 531 -21.96 12.85 6.56
CA LEU A 531 -21.34 12.19 7.71
C LEU A 531 -20.10 11.44 7.22
N ALA A 532 -18.93 11.98 7.53
CA ALA A 532 -17.65 11.37 7.14
C ALA A 532 -17.11 10.46 8.25
N GLU A 533 -16.06 9.69 7.90
CA GLU A 533 -15.44 8.71 8.80
C GLU A 533 -16.44 7.70 9.38
N CYS A 534 -17.41 7.29 8.56
CA CYS A 534 -18.50 6.38 8.90
C CYS A 534 -18.63 5.31 7.81
N GLU A 535 -18.26 4.07 8.11
CA GLU A 535 -18.32 2.95 7.18
C GLU A 535 -19.67 2.24 7.26
N ALA A 536 -20.42 2.23 6.16
CA ALA A 536 -21.63 1.42 6.05
C ALA A 536 -21.28 -0.08 6.05
N MET A 537 -21.75 -0.80 7.06
CA MET A 537 -21.43 -2.20 7.29
C MET A 537 -22.50 -3.15 6.73
N ARG A 538 -23.78 -2.82 6.91
CA ARG A 538 -24.87 -3.70 6.50
C ARG A 538 -26.20 -2.97 6.39
N LEU A 539 -26.93 -3.22 5.30
CA LEU A 539 -28.34 -2.81 5.17
C LEU A 539 -29.23 -3.78 5.96
N ARG A 540 -30.13 -3.25 6.79
CA ARG A 540 -31.07 -3.99 7.64
C ARG A 540 -32.52 -3.72 7.21
N SER A 541 -33.35 -4.77 7.30
CA SER A 541 -34.80 -4.69 7.08
C SER A 541 -35.53 -4.86 8.40
N VAL A 542 -36.32 -3.87 8.82
CA VAL A 542 -37.12 -3.95 10.07
C VAL A 542 -38.54 -4.49 9.82
N SER A 543 -38.89 -4.95 8.61
CA SER A 543 -40.22 -5.55 8.37
C SER A 543 -40.23 -6.60 7.26
N ARG A 544 -40.80 -7.78 7.56
CA ARG A 544 -41.40 -8.71 6.60
C ARG A 544 -42.89 -8.38 6.50
N GLY A 545 -43.23 -7.26 5.87
CA GLY A 545 -44.61 -6.97 5.48
C GLY A 545 -45.03 -7.81 4.27
N ARG A 546 -46.34 -7.90 4.01
CA ARG A 546 -46.94 -8.66 2.88
C ARG A 546 -46.42 -8.27 1.48
N GLY A 547 -45.58 -7.23 1.34
CA GLY A 547 -45.04 -6.72 0.08
C GLY A 547 -43.54 -6.92 -0.17
N GLY A 548 -42.80 -7.65 0.69
CA GLY A 548 -41.37 -7.95 0.48
C GLY A 548 -40.42 -7.34 1.52
N ARG A 549 -39.10 -7.40 1.25
CA ARG A 549 -38.05 -6.85 2.14
C ARG A 549 -37.85 -5.36 1.82
N SER A 550 -38.16 -4.48 2.76
CA SER A 550 -37.77 -3.05 2.71
C SER A 550 -36.52 -2.81 3.55
N VAL A 551 -35.61 -1.96 3.09
CA VAL A 551 -34.48 -1.49 3.91
C VAL A 551 -34.96 -0.27 4.69
N SER A 552 -34.73 -0.26 6.00
CA SER A 552 -35.15 0.83 6.89
C SER A 552 -33.98 1.43 7.67
N GLU A 553 -32.85 0.73 7.70
CA GLU A 553 -31.69 1.09 8.49
C GLU A 553 -30.41 0.58 7.82
N VAL A 554 -29.32 1.34 7.97
CA VAL A 554 -27.96 0.86 7.73
C VAL A 554 -27.20 0.82 9.04
N GLU A 555 -26.62 -0.33 9.37
CA GLU A 555 -25.62 -0.45 10.43
C GLU A 555 -24.31 0.08 9.86
N ALA A 556 -23.68 1.02 10.57
CA ALA A 556 -22.41 1.63 10.22
C ALA A 556 -21.46 1.67 11.43
N VAL A 557 -20.18 1.92 11.16
CA VAL A 557 -19.12 2.00 12.16
C VAL A 557 -18.31 3.27 11.94
N PHE A 558 -18.14 4.08 12.97
CA PHE A 558 -17.28 5.25 12.94
C PHE A 558 -15.79 4.87 12.98
N SER A 559 -14.91 5.78 12.56
CA SER A 559 -13.46 5.59 12.63
C SER A 559 -12.93 5.38 14.06
N ASP A 560 -13.67 5.80 15.08
CA ASP A 560 -13.39 5.55 16.51
C ASP A 560 -13.84 4.16 17.01
N GLY A 561 -14.46 3.35 16.14
CA GLY A 561 -14.94 2.00 16.43
C GLY A 561 -16.37 1.92 16.98
N ARG A 562 -17.02 3.06 17.28
CA ARG A 562 -18.42 3.06 17.72
C ARG A 562 -19.34 2.62 16.58
N ARG A 563 -20.34 1.82 16.94
CA ARG A 563 -21.41 1.42 16.01
C ARG A 563 -22.51 2.46 16.02
N VAL A 564 -23.08 2.71 14.86
CA VAL A 564 -24.20 3.64 14.67
C VAL A 564 -25.21 3.04 13.71
N ALA A 565 -26.49 3.22 14.01
CA ALA A 565 -27.60 2.88 13.14
C ALA A 565 -28.10 4.15 12.43
N VAL A 566 -28.14 4.14 11.11
CA VAL A 566 -28.65 5.29 10.33
C VAL A 566 -29.98 4.92 9.69
N ARG A 567 -31.02 5.71 9.95
CA ARG A 567 -32.38 5.49 9.47
C ARG A 567 -32.77 6.50 8.40
N ALA A 568 -33.43 6.01 7.36
CA ALA A 568 -33.96 6.81 6.26
C ALA A 568 -35.11 6.08 5.57
N LYS A 569 -35.93 6.81 4.82
CA LYS A 569 -37.04 6.21 4.04
C LYS A 569 -36.53 5.40 2.84
N GLN A 570 -35.45 5.86 2.21
CA GLN A 570 -34.83 5.22 1.05
C GLN A 570 -33.30 5.22 1.17
N PHE A 571 -32.66 4.27 0.49
CA PHE A 571 -31.22 4.09 0.50
C PHE A 571 -30.67 3.99 -0.93
N VAL A 572 -29.60 4.74 -1.22
CA VAL A 572 -28.86 4.67 -2.48
C VAL A 572 -27.45 4.17 -2.18
N VAL A 573 -27.02 3.10 -2.84
CA VAL A 573 -25.67 2.56 -2.69
C VAL A 573 -24.76 3.14 -3.78
N SER A 574 -23.79 3.95 -3.38
CA SER A 574 -22.82 4.62 -4.27
C SER A 574 -21.37 4.49 -3.77
N ALA A 575 -21.03 3.35 -3.16
CA ALA A 575 -19.72 3.09 -2.57
C ALA A 575 -18.63 2.70 -3.60
N GLY A 576 -18.88 2.89 -4.90
CA GLY A 576 -18.05 2.38 -6.00
C GLY A 576 -18.30 0.90 -6.32
N ALA A 577 -17.85 0.42 -7.48
CA ALA A 577 -18.23 -0.90 -8.02
C ALA A 577 -17.91 -2.08 -7.07
N ILE A 578 -16.71 -2.09 -6.48
CA ILE A 578 -16.25 -3.15 -5.58
C ILE A 578 -16.97 -3.08 -4.23
N ASN A 579 -16.94 -1.93 -3.56
CA ASN A 579 -17.51 -1.83 -2.21
C ASN A 579 -19.05 -1.83 -2.19
N SER A 580 -19.71 -1.34 -3.26
CA SER A 580 -21.17 -1.47 -3.39
C SER A 580 -21.58 -2.94 -3.52
N SER A 581 -20.87 -3.70 -4.37
CA SER A 581 -21.07 -5.14 -4.49
C SER A 581 -20.82 -5.85 -3.16
N HIS A 582 -19.74 -5.49 -2.46
CA HIS A 582 -19.42 -6.05 -1.15
C HIS A 582 -20.51 -5.75 -0.11
N LEU A 583 -20.99 -4.51 -0.02
CA LEU A 583 -22.04 -4.11 0.92
C LEU A 583 -23.37 -4.84 0.64
N LEU A 584 -23.79 -4.90 -0.63
CA LEU A 584 -25.00 -5.60 -1.04
C LEU A 584 -24.89 -7.11 -0.73
N LEU A 585 -23.76 -7.72 -1.13
CA LEU A 585 -23.46 -9.10 -0.77
C LEU A 585 -23.57 -9.25 0.72
N ARG A 586 -22.82 -8.48 1.54
CA ARG A 586 -22.80 -8.50 3.02
C ARG A 586 -24.18 -8.36 3.67
N SER A 587 -25.07 -7.63 3.01
CA SER A 587 -26.47 -7.42 3.42
C SER A 587 -27.41 -8.58 3.07
N GLY A 588 -26.94 -9.57 2.30
CA GLY A 588 -27.75 -10.70 1.85
C GLY A 588 -28.60 -10.39 0.62
N ILE A 589 -28.16 -9.42 -0.19
CA ILE A 589 -28.75 -9.05 -1.47
C ILE A 589 -27.82 -9.59 -2.56
N GLY A 590 -28.28 -10.58 -3.34
CA GLY A 590 -27.42 -11.37 -4.24
C GLY A 590 -26.71 -12.53 -3.55
N GLY A 591 -25.65 -13.05 -4.19
CA GLY A 591 -24.86 -14.18 -3.68
C GLY A 591 -25.47 -15.55 -3.98
N ILE A 592 -24.95 -16.60 -3.32
CA ILE A 592 -25.34 -18.00 -3.57
C ILE A 592 -26.84 -18.19 -3.33
N GLY A 593 -27.55 -18.71 -4.33
CA GLY A 593 -28.99 -18.95 -4.29
C GLY A 593 -29.87 -17.74 -4.62
N SER A 594 -29.29 -16.60 -5.00
CA SER A 594 -30.02 -15.43 -5.51
C SER A 594 -30.00 -15.39 -7.04
N SER A 595 -31.08 -14.89 -7.64
CA SER A 595 -31.14 -14.57 -9.08
C SER A 595 -30.51 -13.22 -9.43
N LEU A 596 -30.14 -12.40 -8.42
CA LEU A 596 -29.53 -11.10 -8.63
C LEU A 596 -28.01 -11.26 -8.87
N PRO A 597 -27.45 -10.74 -9.98
CA PRO A 597 -26.04 -10.94 -10.36
C PRO A 597 -25.08 -10.02 -9.58
N VAL A 598 -25.31 -9.81 -8.28
CA VAL A 598 -24.50 -8.89 -7.46
C VAL A 598 -23.07 -9.42 -7.34
N GLY A 599 -22.11 -8.55 -7.68
CA GLY A 599 -20.68 -8.88 -7.69
C GLY A 599 -20.21 -9.55 -8.97
N SER A 600 -21.08 -9.88 -9.92
CA SER A 600 -20.70 -10.33 -11.26
C SER A 600 -20.61 -9.16 -12.24
N GLY A 601 -19.87 -9.32 -13.35
CA GLY A 601 -19.82 -8.30 -14.39
C GLY A 601 -18.77 -7.21 -14.16
N LEU A 602 -17.79 -7.44 -13.27
CA LEU A 602 -16.74 -6.45 -13.01
C LEU A 602 -15.82 -6.34 -14.24
N SER A 603 -15.56 -5.11 -14.68
CA SER A 603 -14.67 -4.76 -15.79
C SER A 603 -13.81 -3.57 -15.39
N PHE A 604 -12.74 -3.34 -16.13
CA PHE A 604 -11.77 -2.28 -15.89
C PHE A 604 -11.32 -1.64 -17.20
N ASN A 605 -10.71 -0.47 -17.09
CA ASN A 605 -9.77 -0.01 -18.11
C ASN A 605 -8.39 -0.50 -17.67
N MET A 606 -7.78 -1.37 -18.48
CA MET A 606 -6.44 -1.87 -18.24
C MET A 606 -5.45 -0.92 -18.89
N LEU A 607 -4.54 -0.37 -18.08
CA LEU A 607 -3.51 0.58 -18.52
C LEU A 607 -2.13 -0.06 -18.41
N THR A 608 -1.31 0.10 -19.45
CA THR A 608 0.13 -0.18 -19.42
C THR A 608 0.91 1.11 -19.71
N PRO A 609 1.78 1.58 -18.80
CA PRO A 609 2.62 2.73 -19.08
C PRO A 609 3.76 2.35 -20.04
N VAL A 610 4.02 3.22 -21.01
CA VAL A 610 5.13 3.12 -21.97
C VAL A 610 5.98 4.37 -21.83
N PHE A 611 7.29 4.20 -21.67
CA PHE A 611 8.23 5.31 -21.49
C PHE A 611 9.16 5.40 -22.71
N ALA A 612 9.31 6.61 -23.24
CA ALA A 612 10.27 6.92 -24.29
C ALA A 612 11.31 7.90 -23.73
N GLU A 613 12.59 7.56 -23.84
CA GLU A 613 13.73 8.39 -23.45
C GLU A 613 14.23 9.19 -24.66
N PHE A 614 14.53 10.47 -24.45
CA PHE A 614 15.03 11.39 -25.47
C PHE A 614 16.39 11.99 -25.05
N GLU A 615 17.19 12.45 -26.01
CA GLU A 615 18.47 13.08 -25.70
C GLU A 615 18.30 14.45 -25.02
N ASP A 616 17.26 15.19 -25.40
CA ASP A 616 16.92 16.50 -24.85
C ASP A 616 15.99 16.40 -23.63
N ASP A 617 16.01 17.46 -22.80
CA ASP A 617 15.17 17.55 -21.61
C ASP A 617 13.71 17.82 -22.00
N LYS A 618 12.81 16.90 -21.67
CA LYS A 618 11.37 17.02 -21.93
C LYS A 618 10.63 17.63 -20.74
N ASN A 619 11.19 17.51 -19.54
CA ASN A 619 10.65 18.00 -18.28
C ASN A 619 9.13 17.79 -18.13
N CYS A 620 8.67 16.54 -18.31
CA CYS A 620 7.23 16.21 -18.25
C CYS A 620 6.57 16.53 -16.91
N PHE A 621 7.34 16.79 -15.84
CA PHE A 621 6.82 17.25 -14.56
C PHE A 621 6.13 18.62 -14.63
N ASN A 622 6.43 19.42 -15.67
CA ASN A 622 5.85 20.74 -15.86
C ASN A 622 4.60 20.67 -16.75
N GLY A 623 3.42 20.82 -16.13
CA GLY A 623 2.14 20.86 -16.83
C GLY A 623 1.08 19.98 -16.16
N ILE A 624 -0.13 19.97 -16.74
CA ILE A 624 -1.21 19.10 -16.29
C ILE A 624 -0.84 17.63 -16.50
N GLN A 625 -1.28 16.78 -15.57
CA GLN A 625 -0.84 15.40 -15.50
C GLN A 625 -1.30 14.52 -16.67
N MET A 626 -2.51 14.76 -17.19
CA MET A 626 -3.04 14.15 -18.40
C MET A 626 -3.62 15.26 -19.26
N GLY A 627 -3.07 15.41 -20.47
CA GLY A 627 -3.38 16.54 -21.34
C GLY A 627 -4.11 16.16 -22.61
N HIS A 628 -3.67 15.09 -23.27
CA HIS A 628 -4.14 14.68 -24.58
C HIS A 628 -4.34 13.17 -24.68
N TYR A 629 -5.13 12.75 -25.66
CA TYR A 629 -5.29 11.35 -26.05
C TYR A 629 -5.33 11.18 -27.56
N LEU A 630 -5.11 9.94 -27.99
CA LEU A 630 -5.21 9.48 -29.36
C LEU A 630 -6.15 8.29 -29.39
N THR A 631 -7.00 8.26 -30.41
CA THR A 631 -7.95 7.16 -30.66
C THR A 631 -7.48 6.32 -31.82
N GLU A 632 -7.65 5.01 -31.69
CA GLU A 632 -7.46 4.09 -32.80
C GLU A 632 -8.77 3.98 -33.62
N LYS A 633 -8.63 3.82 -34.94
CA LYS A 633 -9.75 3.81 -35.90
C LYS A 633 -10.90 2.84 -35.57
N ASP A 634 -10.61 1.73 -34.89
CA ASP A 634 -11.56 0.67 -34.56
C ASP A 634 -11.93 0.70 -33.05
N ASP A 635 -11.57 1.78 -32.33
CA ASP A 635 -11.78 1.97 -30.90
C ASP A 635 -11.29 0.81 -30.02
N ARG A 636 -10.24 0.10 -30.47
CA ARG A 636 -9.69 -1.05 -29.74
C ARG A 636 -8.92 -0.64 -28.49
N PHE A 637 -8.27 0.51 -28.55
CA PHE A 637 -7.47 1.09 -27.48
C PHE A 637 -7.41 2.61 -27.61
N ILE A 638 -6.98 3.26 -26.53
CA ILE A 638 -6.66 4.70 -26.47
C ILE A 638 -5.22 4.84 -25.99
N ILE A 639 -4.49 5.80 -26.57
CA ILE A 639 -3.19 6.24 -26.07
C ILE A 639 -3.41 7.57 -25.35
N GLU A 640 -3.00 7.67 -24.10
CA GLU A 640 -3.08 8.92 -23.33
C GLU A 640 -1.70 9.47 -23.02
N THR A 641 -1.55 10.79 -23.08
CA THR A 641 -0.35 11.45 -22.57
C THR A 641 -0.44 11.53 -21.06
N TRP A 642 0.63 11.13 -20.38
CA TRP A 642 0.61 11.02 -18.93
C TRP A 642 1.97 11.35 -18.33
N PHE A 643 1.96 11.86 -17.11
CA PHE A 643 3.09 11.75 -16.19
C PHE A 643 2.57 11.56 -14.78
N SER A 644 3.45 11.35 -13.81
CA SER A 644 3.11 11.43 -12.39
C SER A 644 4.19 12.15 -11.60
N PRO A 645 3.86 12.70 -10.43
CA PRO A 645 4.87 13.09 -9.46
C PRO A 645 5.78 11.90 -9.07
N PRO A 646 6.91 12.15 -8.39
CA PRO A 646 8.02 11.19 -8.28
C PRO A 646 7.66 9.78 -7.80
N ILE A 647 6.78 9.63 -6.82
CA ILE A 647 6.38 8.32 -6.30
C ILE A 647 5.49 7.59 -7.30
N GLY A 648 4.45 8.25 -7.83
CA GLY A 648 3.59 7.69 -8.86
C GLY A 648 4.41 7.24 -10.08
N LEU A 649 5.37 8.06 -10.51
CA LEU A 649 6.31 7.71 -11.57
C LEU A 649 7.18 6.50 -11.18
N ALA A 650 7.78 6.51 -9.98
CA ALA A 650 8.64 5.43 -9.49
C ALA A 650 7.89 4.09 -9.37
N THR A 651 6.59 4.10 -9.11
CA THR A 651 5.79 2.87 -9.05
C THR A 651 5.41 2.32 -10.43
N ALA A 652 5.45 3.16 -11.46
CA ALA A 652 5.09 2.80 -12.84
C ALA A 652 6.29 2.48 -13.72
N ILE A 653 7.44 3.14 -13.48
CA ILE A 653 8.63 2.98 -14.29
C ILE A 653 9.19 1.56 -14.14
N GLY A 654 9.60 0.97 -15.26
CA GLY A 654 10.23 -0.34 -15.29
C GLY A 654 11.65 -0.33 -14.73
N GLY A 655 12.17 -1.54 -14.52
CA GLY A 655 13.51 -1.76 -13.94
C GLY A 655 13.43 -2.31 -12.52
N TRP A 656 14.45 -3.06 -12.13
CA TRP A 656 14.58 -3.62 -10.79
C TRP A 656 15.94 -3.26 -10.21
N PHE A 657 16.00 -3.08 -8.89
CA PHE A 657 17.22 -2.74 -8.19
C PHE A 657 17.86 -1.45 -8.76
N GLU A 658 19.15 -1.47 -9.08
CA GLU A 658 19.90 -0.31 -9.57
C GLU A 658 19.42 0.19 -10.95
N ASP A 659 18.81 -0.69 -11.76
CA ASP A 659 18.23 -0.31 -13.04
C ASP A 659 17.05 0.64 -12.84
N HIS A 660 16.22 0.41 -11.81
CA HIS A 660 15.10 1.30 -11.46
C HIS A 660 15.59 2.70 -11.09
N HIS A 661 16.58 2.77 -10.21
CA HIS A 661 17.17 4.04 -9.80
C HIS A 661 17.84 4.75 -10.99
N THR A 662 18.49 4.02 -11.88
CA THR A 662 19.08 4.55 -13.12
C THR A 662 18.02 5.14 -14.04
N ASN A 663 16.89 4.45 -14.23
CA ASN A 663 15.77 4.94 -15.03
C ASN A 663 15.15 6.21 -14.44
N MET A 664 14.97 6.26 -13.12
CA MET A 664 14.41 7.43 -12.44
C MET A 664 15.29 8.69 -12.57
N LYS A 665 16.62 8.55 -12.57
CA LYS A 665 17.52 9.70 -12.82
C LYS A 665 17.35 10.30 -14.22
N ARG A 666 16.81 9.54 -15.17
CA ARG A 666 16.55 9.96 -16.55
C ARG A 666 15.12 10.45 -16.74
N ALA A 667 14.32 10.55 -15.67
CA ALA A 667 12.90 10.90 -15.75
C ALA A 667 12.63 12.23 -16.49
N ARG A 668 13.54 13.23 -16.38
CA ARG A 668 13.41 14.50 -17.12
C ARG A 668 13.51 14.36 -18.64
N ASN A 669 14.27 13.38 -19.09
CA ASN A 669 14.44 13.05 -20.50
C ASN A 669 13.33 12.13 -21.04
N MET A 670 12.39 11.72 -20.18
CA MET A 670 11.36 10.77 -20.55
C MET A 670 10.01 11.44 -20.82
N VAL A 671 9.28 10.86 -21.76
CA VAL A 671 7.83 11.04 -21.94
C VAL A 671 7.15 9.72 -21.63
N ALA A 672 6.00 9.78 -20.96
CA ALA A 672 5.19 8.60 -20.70
C ALA A 672 3.84 8.66 -21.44
N TYR A 673 3.42 7.50 -21.93
CA TYR A 673 2.13 7.28 -22.55
C TYR A 673 1.41 6.13 -21.85
N GLY A 674 0.12 6.30 -21.56
CA GLY A 674 -0.74 5.22 -21.09
C GLY A 674 -1.35 4.50 -22.28
N MET A 675 -1.09 3.20 -22.42
CA MET A 675 -1.83 2.34 -23.35
C MET A 675 -3.05 1.78 -22.62
N VAL A 676 -4.25 2.20 -23.03
CA VAL A 676 -5.50 1.89 -22.32
C VAL A 676 -6.43 1.03 -23.16
N VAL A 677 -6.86 -0.10 -22.58
CA VAL A 677 -7.83 -1.03 -23.18
C VAL A 677 -9.01 -1.22 -22.25
N GLY A 678 -10.23 -1.00 -22.76
CA GLY A 678 -11.46 -1.37 -22.04
C GLY A 678 -11.65 -2.89 -22.04
N THR A 679 -11.82 -3.49 -20.87
CA THR A 679 -11.82 -4.94 -20.73
C THR A 679 -13.21 -5.57 -20.86
N GLN A 680 -13.25 -6.88 -21.09
CA GLN A 680 -14.47 -7.67 -20.88
C GLN A 680 -14.93 -7.62 -19.40
N ASN A 681 -16.20 -7.99 -19.17
CA ASN A 681 -16.87 -7.94 -17.86
C ASN A 681 -16.86 -9.29 -17.11
N ASN A 682 -15.76 -10.04 -17.23
CA ASN A 682 -15.61 -11.37 -16.63
C ASN A 682 -15.08 -11.36 -15.18
N GLY A 683 -14.92 -10.18 -14.57
CA GLY A 683 -14.49 -10.05 -13.18
C GLY A 683 -15.62 -10.35 -12.18
N VAL A 684 -15.22 -10.78 -10.98
CA VAL A 684 -16.14 -11.14 -9.89
C VAL A 684 -15.67 -10.54 -8.57
N VAL A 685 -16.59 -9.90 -7.84
CA VAL A 685 -16.44 -9.41 -6.47
C VAL A 685 -17.12 -10.39 -5.52
N TYR A 686 -16.48 -10.67 -4.40
CA TYR A 686 -17.02 -11.52 -3.34
C TYR A 686 -16.57 -11.08 -1.96
N ARG A 687 -17.11 -11.75 -0.94
CA ARG A 687 -16.71 -11.54 0.45
C ARG A 687 -15.45 -12.35 0.73
N GLY A 688 -14.31 -11.68 0.85
CA GLY A 688 -13.07 -12.30 1.32
C GLY A 688 -13.02 -12.40 2.84
N LEU A 689 -12.01 -13.10 3.37
CA LEU A 689 -11.78 -13.25 4.82
C LEU A 689 -11.54 -11.91 5.53
N THR A 690 -10.90 -10.96 4.85
CA THR A 690 -10.47 -9.65 5.40
C THR A 690 -11.21 -8.47 4.76
N GLY A 691 -12.41 -8.70 4.21
CA GLY A 691 -13.26 -7.65 3.63
C GLY A 691 -13.52 -7.83 2.12
N PRO A 692 -13.64 -6.73 1.34
CA PRO A 692 -13.89 -6.81 -0.09
C PRO A 692 -12.71 -7.46 -0.83
N SER A 693 -13.02 -8.48 -1.63
CA SER A 693 -12.10 -9.17 -2.53
C SER A 693 -12.69 -9.22 -3.94
N PHE A 694 -11.82 -9.26 -4.94
CA PHE A 694 -12.21 -9.47 -6.32
C PHE A 694 -11.21 -10.36 -7.05
N ARG A 695 -11.72 -11.03 -8.08
CA ARG A 695 -10.94 -11.81 -9.04
C ARG A 695 -11.21 -11.29 -10.44
N TYR A 696 -10.14 -11.09 -11.20
CA TYR A 696 -10.21 -10.67 -12.58
C TYR A 696 -9.01 -11.25 -13.33
N THR A 697 -9.27 -11.75 -14.54
CA THR A 697 -8.25 -12.24 -15.46
C THR A 697 -8.56 -11.63 -16.81
N PRO A 698 -7.64 -10.87 -17.44
CA PRO A 698 -7.88 -10.33 -18.78
C PRO A 698 -8.27 -11.41 -19.77
N ALA A 699 -9.30 -11.12 -20.58
CA ALA A 699 -9.69 -12.00 -21.67
C ALA A 699 -8.60 -11.98 -22.76
N ARG A 700 -8.57 -13.01 -23.62
CA ARG A 700 -7.59 -13.06 -24.70
C ARG A 700 -7.68 -11.84 -25.62
N VAL A 701 -8.90 -11.42 -25.94
CA VAL A 701 -9.17 -10.22 -26.74
C VAL A 701 -8.62 -8.95 -26.08
N ASP A 702 -8.72 -8.82 -24.75
CA ASP A 702 -8.17 -7.67 -24.03
C ASP A 702 -6.65 -7.60 -24.18
N LEU A 703 -5.98 -8.76 -24.12
CA LEU A 703 -4.52 -8.87 -24.30
C LEU A 703 -4.10 -8.65 -25.75
N ASP A 704 -4.89 -9.11 -26.72
CA ASP A 704 -4.60 -8.91 -28.14
C ASP A 704 -4.73 -7.42 -28.52
N HIS A 705 -5.73 -6.71 -27.96
CA HIS A 705 -5.85 -5.24 -28.11
C HIS A 705 -4.68 -4.51 -27.44
N MET A 706 -4.30 -4.92 -26.23
CA MET A 706 -3.14 -4.35 -25.52
C MET A 706 -1.86 -4.54 -26.33
N LYS A 707 -1.64 -5.73 -26.88
CA LYS A 707 -0.50 -6.02 -27.74
C LYS A 707 -0.50 -5.12 -28.99
N ALA A 708 -1.63 -5.02 -29.68
CA ALA A 708 -1.74 -4.17 -30.88
C ALA A 708 -1.39 -2.70 -30.57
N GLY A 709 -1.83 -2.20 -29.42
CA GLY A 709 -1.48 -0.86 -28.96
C GLY A 709 0.01 -0.71 -28.66
N LEU A 710 0.62 -1.67 -27.96
CA LEU A 710 2.06 -1.65 -27.68
C LEU A 710 2.90 -1.73 -28.95
N ASP A 711 2.51 -2.58 -29.91
CA ASP A 711 3.14 -2.68 -31.24
C ASP A 711 2.98 -1.40 -32.06
N THR A 712 2.01 -0.53 -31.73
CA THR A 712 1.81 0.78 -32.37
C THR A 712 2.68 1.87 -31.75
N LEU A 713 2.99 1.75 -30.45
CA LEU A 713 3.82 2.72 -29.73
C LEU A 713 5.33 2.46 -29.85
N GLY A 714 5.74 1.19 -29.95
CA GLY A 714 7.14 0.78 -30.10
C GLY A 714 7.55 0.74 -31.56
#